data_AF-A0A6H9LLV9-F1
#
_entry.id   AF-A0A6H9LLV9-F1
#
_cell.length_a   1.000
_cell.length_b   1.000
_cell.length_c   1.000
_cell.angle_alpha   90.00
_cell.angle_beta   90.00
_cell.angle_gamma   90.00
#
_symmetry.space_group_name_H-M   'P 1'
#
loop_
_entity.id
_entity.type
_entity.pdbx_description
1 polymer ?
#
loop_
_entity_poly.entity_id
_entity_poly.type
_entity_poly.pdbx_seq_one_letter_code
_entity_poly.pdbx_strand_id
1 'polypeptide(L)'
;MNKSISKNYILFSLLLLLFFSGCVYYNTFYNAKKAFQEAEDVREQNKYTSGRGNAQKYNIAIEKCLKVIENYPNTKYYDDALFVLAVSYFHTDKFSKADFRFRELLANYPESEYTVQARVYLAKAKLELLENEEAMTLFEEIFVSDVDKEVKAEAAMGLGRFYYDNKNYEDAQPYFMSIRDSLGTDFEKRIAQRYIADGYFDIFKFDDALSAYLQLLGMDIDTKEKYHALYNASQCAFALMKIAEGMDYLNKLMNDEIYYDSLGALKLAVAEGLERENDIDGAQDIYLELTEDDNKRIAGTSFYRLGLIAQFDKDSLALAKEYYDQAVTFIRGTDIGKDALMRSSDIGKIDIYAQKLVIDSTTSQEAIDEAAFAQFQLSQLYWFNLNKPDTAILEMEYLIDSFPTAYDVPNAKIALSQMVRDYYGDTTAADSILQAILVEHPRSDKVPQVLDVLGLKGTEADTGYAERYVRKAEDFLIDDENVDSAKYYYQHVVDNYPESNYYLHSRFALLWIMDEYEPPGDSTLYYAYTAFVDSFPGNEWATQINQILRESGTKRTNYVEYDSTYDDSADLTEDELALLYADSIDVAQDINNSDESSSYLDPVEKLAIAPDGSRCTKLPIDPIEIKRPFVYPDAAYSDGWEGFLYFQILLDFSGEVTDYVLKIKSPNEAINREAEETMKTMKFDLFRIPTELQESWFYYKFQVMKPSSLR
;
A
#
# COMPACT_ATOMS: atom_id res chain seq x y z
N MET A 1 68.85 73.45 -0.24
CA MET A 1 69.04 72.15 -0.91
C MET A 1 68.59 70.92 -0.10
N ASN A 2 68.45 70.95 1.24
CA ASN A 2 68.12 69.73 2.03
C ASN A 2 66.63 69.31 2.12
N LYS A 3 65.65 70.12 1.67
CA LYS A 3 64.21 69.77 1.77
C LYS A 3 63.65 68.96 0.60
N SER A 4 64.35 68.93 -0.55
CA SER A 4 63.89 68.20 -1.75
C SER A 4 64.34 66.73 -1.76
N ILE A 5 65.45 66.42 -1.09
CA ILE A 5 66.04 65.09 -1.05
C ILE A 5 65.21 64.15 -0.13
N SER A 6 64.71 64.65 1.00
CA SER A 6 63.91 63.84 1.93
C SER A 6 62.52 63.46 1.40
N LYS A 7 61.88 64.31 0.59
CA LYS A 7 60.60 63.99 -0.07
C LYS A 7 60.75 62.86 -1.09
N ASN A 8 61.86 62.82 -1.83
CA ASN A 8 62.12 61.77 -2.80
C ASN A 8 62.42 60.42 -2.13
N TYR A 9 63.11 60.41 -0.98
CA TYR A 9 63.28 59.17 -0.21
C TYR A 9 61.96 58.68 0.39
N ILE A 10 61.10 59.54 0.92
CA ILE A 10 59.78 59.13 1.44
C ILE A 10 58.91 58.59 0.30
N LEU A 11 58.90 59.24 -0.86
CA LEU A 11 58.16 58.78 -2.05
C LEU A 11 58.72 57.45 -2.58
N PHE A 12 60.04 57.28 -2.60
CA PHE A 12 60.70 56.03 -3.00
C PHE A 12 60.47 54.89 -2.00
N SER A 13 60.49 55.16 -0.70
CA SER A 13 60.14 54.21 0.36
C SER A 13 58.67 53.80 0.33
N LEU A 14 57.76 54.74 0.03
CA LEU A 14 56.33 54.46 -0.19
C LEU A 14 56.12 53.63 -1.46
N LEU A 15 56.84 53.94 -2.54
CA LEU A 15 56.82 53.12 -3.76
C LEU A 15 57.41 51.73 -3.52
N LEU A 16 58.47 51.59 -2.72
CA LEU A 16 59.04 50.30 -2.34
C LEU A 16 58.05 49.48 -1.49
N LEU A 17 57.38 50.11 -0.52
CA LEU A 17 56.34 49.48 0.30
C LEU A 17 55.12 49.04 -0.52
N LEU A 18 54.72 49.83 -1.53
CA LEU A 18 53.67 49.48 -2.48
C LEU A 18 54.10 48.37 -3.47
N PHE A 19 55.39 48.28 -3.80
CA PHE A 19 55.95 47.18 -4.61
C PHE A 19 56.08 45.88 -3.81
N PHE A 20 56.46 45.94 -2.53
CA PHE A 20 56.59 44.75 -1.68
C PHE A 20 55.24 44.17 -1.25
N SER A 21 54.21 45.00 -1.04
CA SER A 21 52.85 44.49 -0.78
C SER A 21 52.26 43.76 -1.99
N GLY A 22 52.58 44.20 -3.21
CA GLY A 22 52.29 43.54 -4.48
C GLY A 22 52.78 42.09 -4.60
N CYS A 23 54.01 41.83 -4.13
CA CYS A 23 54.66 40.52 -4.24
C CYS A 23 54.16 39.49 -3.21
N VAL A 24 53.70 39.93 -2.04
CA VAL A 24 53.32 39.03 -0.93
C VAL A 24 51.97 38.36 -1.18
N TYR A 25 50.96 39.10 -1.65
CA TYR A 25 49.65 38.48 -1.94
C TYR A 25 49.71 37.56 -3.16
N TYR A 26 50.47 37.93 -4.20
CA TYR A 26 50.67 37.09 -5.38
C TYR A 26 51.30 35.75 -5.00
N ASN A 27 52.36 35.77 -4.19
CA ASN A 27 52.99 34.53 -3.70
C ASN A 27 52.06 33.69 -2.82
N THR A 28 51.17 34.33 -2.05
CA THR A 28 50.21 33.63 -1.19
C THR A 28 49.14 32.92 -2.02
N PHE A 29 48.55 33.62 -2.99
CA PHE A 29 47.56 33.03 -3.89
C PHE A 29 48.18 31.97 -4.83
N TYR A 30 49.38 32.21 -5.35
CA TYR A 30 50.10 31.23 -6.18
C TYR A 30 50.29 29.89 -5.45
N ASN A 31 50.67 29.94 -4.16
CA ASN A 31 50.79 28.73 -3.34
C ASN A 31 49.44 28.05 -3.10
N ALA A 32 48.35 28.82 -2.98
CA ALA A 32 47.00 28.29 -2.87
C ALA A 32 46.60 27.53 -4.15
N LYS A 33 46.75 28.18 -5.31
CA LYS A 33 46.44 27.63 -6.63
C LYS A 33 47.27 26.38 -6.93
N LYS A 34 48.57 26.39 -6.58
CA LYS A 34 49.44 25.22 -6.73
C LYS A 34 48.95 24.03 -5.89
N ALA A 35 48.64 24.26 -4.61
CA ALA A 35 48.13 23.19 -3.74
C ALA A 35 46.78 22.65 -4.23
N PHE A 36 45.91 23.54 -4.73
CA PHE A 36 44.64 23.16 -5.33
C PHE A 36 44.83 22.30 -6.59
N GLN A 37 45.69 22.73 -7.52
CA GLN A 37 46.00 21.98 -8.74
C GLN A 37 46.55 20.59 -8.42
N GLU A 38 47.48 20.47 -7.47
CA GLU A 38 47.99 19.16 -7.04
C GLU A 38 46.88 18.26 -6.45
N ALA A 39 45.83 18.83 -5.86
CA ALA A 39 44.68 18.08 -5.35
C ALA A 39 43.72 17.65 -6.47
N GLU A 40 43.47 18.55 -7.43
CA GLU A 40 42.63 18.31 -8.60
C GLU A 40 43.27 17.31 -9.57
N ASP A 41 44.58 17.36 -9.79
CA ASP A 41 45.30 16.38 -10.63
C ASP A 41 45.13 14.95 -10.08
N VAL A 42 45.22 14.80 -8.75
CA VAL A 42 44.99 13.50 -8.09
C VAL A 42 43.52 13.10 -8.19
N ARG A 43 42.58 14.05 -8.04
CA ARG A 43 41.15 13.79 -8.21
C ARG A 43 40.83 13.36 -9.63
N GLU A 44 41.47 13.96 -10.63
CA GLU A 44 41.24 13.69 -12.04
C GLU A 44 41.85 12.33 -12.44
N GLN A 45 43.04 12.00 -11.94
CA GLN A 45 43.62 10.66 -12.07
C GLN A 45 42.74 9.58 -11.44
N ASN A 46 42.04 9.93 -10.34
CA ASN A 46 41.10 9.05 -9.66
C ASN A 46 39.64 9.28 -10.08
N LYS A 47 39.35 10.06 -11.14
CA LYS A 47 37.97 10.44 -11.50
C LYS A 47 37.08 9.21 -11.76
N TYR A 48 37.70 8.11 -12.16
CA TYR A 48 37.07 6.85 -12.53
C TYR A 48 37.33 5.71 -11.53
N THR A 49 37.93 6.01 -10.37
CA THR A 49 38.16 5.07 -9.26
C THR A 49 37.66 5.69 -7.95
N SER A 50 37.37 4.89 -6.92
CA SER A 50 36.80 5.40 -5.65
C SER A 50 37.79 6.19 -4.76
N GLY A 51 38.81 6.83 -5.35
CA GLY A 51 39.84 7.57 -4.64
C GLY A 51 39.39 8.99 -4.30
N ARG A 52 39.21 9.30 -3.00
CA ARG A 52 39.05 10.68 -2.52
C ARG A 52 40.30 11.50 -2.88
N GLY A 53 40.10 12.74 -3.34
CA GLY A 53 41.19 13.68 -3.61
C GLY A 53 42.07 13.95 -2.39
N ASN A 54 43.20 14.65 -2.57
CA ASN A 54 44.15 14.88 -1.49
C ASN A 54 43.62 15.95 -0.50
N ALA A 55 42.85 15.52 0.51
CA ALA A 55 42.24 16.39 1.53
C ALA A 55 43.26 17.31 2.23
N GLN A 56 44.50 16.88 2.39
CA GLN A 56 45.56 17.70 2.97
C GLN A 56 45.89 18.90 2.05
N LYS A 57 45.93 18.70 0.74
CA LYS A 57 46.22 19.75 -0.24
C LYS A 57 45.09 20.75 -0.37
N TYR A 58 43.83 20.30 -0.34
CA TYR A 58 42.67 21.21 -0.24
C TYR A 58 42.73 22.05 1.04
N ASN A 59 43.09 21.46 2.19
CA ASN A 59 43.23 22.24 3.43
C ASN A 59 44.33 23.31 3.36
N ILE A 60 45.44 23.04 2.65
CA ILE A 60 46.46 24.06 2.38
C ILE A 60 45.90 25.18 1.48
N ALA A 61 45.18 24.82 0.42
CA ALA A 61 44.53 25.80 -0.46
C ALA A 61 43.55 26.69 0.31
N ILE A 62 42.74 26.10 1.21
CA ILE A 62 41.81 26.81 2.11
C ILE A 62 42.56 27.84 2.96
N GLU A 63 43.62 27.43 3.68
CA GLU A 63 44.37 28.33 4.57
C GLU A 63 44.94 29.55 3.81
N LYS A 64 45.47 29.31 2.60
CA LYS A 64 46.06 30.38 1.79
C LYS A 64 45.00 31.27 1.14
N CYS A 65 43.89 30.73 0.64
CA CYS A 65 42.81 31.55 0.07
C CYS A 65 42.14 32.44 1.12
N LEU A 66 41.94 31.95 2.35
CA LEU A 66 41.42 32.78 3.44
C LEU A 66 42.30 33.99 3.71
N LYS A 67 43.63 33.82 3.72
CA LYS A 67 44.59 34.94 3.85
C LYS A 67 44.49 35.94 2.71
N VAL A 68 44.22 35.47 1.49
CA VAL A 68 44.02 36.33 0.31
C VAL A 68 42.75 37.17 0.48
N ILE A 69 41.65 36.52 0.83
CA ILE A 69 40.33 37.14 0.99
C ILE A 69 40.30 38.16 2.15
N GLU A 70 40.89 37.81 3.30
CA GLU A 70 40.89 38.67 4.50
C GLU A 70 41.78 39.91 4.36
N ASN A 71 42.98 39.75 3.78
CA ASN A 71 44.00 40.81 3.79
C ASN A 71 44.05 41.60 2.48
N TYR A 72 43.47 41.09 1.39
CA TYR A 72 43.59 41.67 0.05
C TYR A 72 42.25 41.68 -0.72
N PRO A 73 41.16 42.28 -0.17
CA PRO A 73 39.82 42.20 -0.76
C PRO A 73 39.63 42.88 -2.12
N ASN A 74 40.54 43.76 -2.55
CA ASN A 74 40.45 44.50 -3.82
C ASN A 74 41.46 43.98 -4.87
N THR A 75 41.89 42.72 -4.76
CA THR A 75 42.86 42.12 -5.69
C THR A 75 42.17 41.53 -6.92
N LYS A 76 42.88 41.51 -8.05
CA LYS A 76 42.39 40.89 -9.30
C LYS A 76 42.30 39.36 -9.27
N TYR A 77 42.70 38.74 -8.15
CA TYR A 77 42.64 37.29 -7.92
C TYR A 77 41.58 36.93 -6.89
N TYR A 78 40.71 37.87 -6.52
CA TYR A 78 39.77 37.66 -5.43
C TYR A 78 38.72 36.61 -5.81
N ASP A 79 38.19 36.70 -7.03
CA ASP A 79 37.27 35.71 -7.60
C ASP A 79 37.95 34.35 -7.81
N ASP A 80 39.20 34.29 -8.31
CA ASP A 80 39.95 33.02 -8.35
C ASP A 80 40.07 32.41 -6.94
N ALA A 81 40.38 33.23 -5.92
CA ALA A 81 40.53 32.78 -4.54
C ALA A 81 39.20 32.32 -3.93
N LEU A 82 38.08 32.98 -4.28
CA LEU A 82 36.74 32.53 -3.89
C LEU A 82 36.44 31.16 -4.49
N PHE A 83 36.69 30.97 -5.80
CA PHE A 83 36.43 29.70 -6.46
C PHE A 83 37.28 28.56 -5.87
N VAL A 84 38.59 28.75 -5.78
CA VAL A 84 39.51 27.75 -5.20
C VAL A 84 39.12 27.42 -3.76
N LEU A 85 38.76 28.43 -2.96
CA LEU A 85 38.30 28.22 -1.59
C LEU A 85 37.01 27.41 -1.53
N ALA A 86 36.02 27.75 -2.36
CA ALA A 86 34.71 27.12 -2.39
C ALA A 86 34.80 25.64 -2.82
N VAL A 87 35.53 25.35 -3.90
CA VAL A 87 35.76 23.97 -4.36
C VAL A 87 36.56 23.16 -3.33
N SER A 88 37.56 23.78 -2.70
CA SER A 88 38.30 23.12 -1.61
C SER A 88 37.42 22.84 -0.40
N TYR A 89 36.46 23.71 -0.07
CA TYR A 89 35.46 23.43 0.96
C TYR A 89 34.54 22.28 0.55
N PHE A 90 34.08 22.24 -0.69
CA PHE A 90 33.24 21.16 -1.22
C PHE A 90 33.95 19.80 -1.06
N HIS A 91 35.18 19.67 -1.57
CA HIS A 91 35.96 18.42 -1.48
C HIS A 91 36.52 18.10 -0.08
N THR A 92 36.25 18.96 0.92
CA THR A 92 36.55 18.68 2.33
C THR A 92 35.28 18.59 3.18
N ASP A 93 34.15 18.25 2.54
CA ASP A 93 32.83 18.00 3.12
C ASP A 93 32.27 19.20 3.91
N LYS A 94 32.71 20.42 3.58
CA LYS A 94 32.25 21.68 4.20
C LYS A 94 31.23 22.36 3.30
N PHE A 95 30.16 21.65 2.96
CA PHE A 95 29.18 22.06 1.94
C PHE A 95 28.54 23.42 2.21
N SER A 96 28.14 23.74 3.45
CA SER A 96 27.57 25.07 3.78
C SER A 96 28.57 26.21 3.58
N LYS A 97 29.87 25.96 3.77
CA LYS A 97 30.92 26.97 3.50
C LYS A 97 31.19 27.10 2.01
N ALA A 98 31.09 26.00 1.27
CA ALA A 98 31.20 25.99 -0.18
C ALA A 98 30.04 26.79 -0.81
N ASP A 99 28.79 26.48 -0.43
CA ASP A 99 27.58 27.21 -0.83
C ASP A 99 27.75 28.72 -0.63
N PHE A 100 28.11 29.15 0.58
CA PHE A 100 28.29 30.56 0.89
C PHE A 100 29.29 31.25 -0.04
N ARG A 101 30.45 30.60 -0.32
CA ARG A 101 31.49 31.18 -1.18
C ARG A 101 31.15 31.14 -2.66
N PHE A 102 30.41 30.14 -3.13
CA PHE A 102 29.90 30.12 -4.51
C PHE A 102 28.86 31.22 -4.71
N ARG A 103 27.91 31.39 -3.79
CA ARG A 103 26.93 32.48 -3.83
C ARG A 103 27.61 33.86 -3.83
N GLU A 104 28.65 34.04 -3.03
CA GLU A 104 29.45 35.26 -3.01
C GLU A 104 30.14 35.55 -4.36
N LEU A 105 30.72 34.52 -5.00
CA LEU A 105 31.31 34.64 -6.32
C LEU A 105 30.26 35.05 -7.36
N LEU A 106 29.13 34.34 -7.41
CA LEU A 106 28.06 34.59 -8.39
C LEU A 106 27.40 35.96 -8.22
N ALA A 107 27.27 36.45 -6.99
CA ALA A 107 26.64 37.74 -6.72
C ALA A 107 27.57 38.93 -7.01
N ASN A 108 28.86 38.82 -6.69
CA ASN A 108 29.79 39.95 -6.74
C ASN A 108 30.67 39.96 -8.00
N TYR A 109 30.85 38.81 -8.66
CA TYR A 109 31.73 38.62 -9.81
C TYR A 109 31.04 37.83 -10.94
N PRO A 110 29.90 38.32 -11.47
CA PRO A 110 29.13 37.58 -12.49
C PRO A 110 29.90 37.34 -13.80
N GLU A 111 30.86 38.21 -14.12
CA GLU A 111 31.73 38.10 -15.31
C GLU A 111 32.99 37.24 -15.08
N SER A 112 33.10 36.56 -13.94
CA SER A 112 34.26 35.70 -13.65
C SER A 112 34.31 34.51 -14.59
N GLU A 113 35.51 34.05 -14.94
CA GLU A 113 35.71 32.83 -15.73
C GLU A 113 35.16 31.57 -15.03
N TYR A 114 34.98 31.63 -13.71
CA TYR A 114 34.51 30.53 -12.88
C TYR A 114 32.98 30.50 -12.68
N THR A 115 32.22 31.46 -13.23
CA THR A 115 30.77 31.59 -12.98
C THR A 115 30.01 30.29 -13.29
N VAL A 116 30.32 29.64 -14.42
CA VAL A 116 29.64 28.41 -14.84
C VAL A 116 29.96 27.24 -13.88
N GLN A 117 31.24 27.01 -13.61
CA GLN A 117 31.69 25.95 -12.70
C GLN A 117 31.22 26.20 -11.26
N ALA A 118 31.17 27.45 -10.81
CA ALA A 118 30.64 27.82 -9.51
C ALA A 118 29.16 27.46 -9.38
N ARG A 119 28.34 27.62 -10.43
CA ARG A 119 26.94 27.17 -10.44
C ARG A 119 26.82 25.65 -10.34
N VAL A 120 27.66 24.90 -11.05
CA VAL A 120 27.66 23.43 -10.97
C VAL A 120 28.00 22.96 -9.56
N TYR A 121 29.08 23.48 -8.97
CA TYR A 121 29.46 23.09 -7.62
C TYR A 121 28.48 23.59 -6.55
N LEU A 122 27.83 24.74 -6.77
CA LEU A 122 26.74 25.19 -5.92
C LEU A 122 25.58 24.20 -5.96
N ALA A 123 25.12 23.78 -7.14
CA ALA A 123 24.06 22.79 -7.29
C ALA A 123 24.40 21.47 -6.58
N LYS A 124 25.66 20.99 -6.71
CA LYS A 124 26.14 19.82 -5.97
C LYS A 124 26.16 20.04 -4.46
N ALA A 125 26.63 21.19 -3.99
CA ALA A 125 26.64 21.51 -2.56
C ALA A 125 25.21 21.54 -2.00
N LYS A 126 24.24 22.03 -2.77
CA LYS A 126 22.81 22.00 -2.42
C LYS A 126 22.28 20.58 -2.26
N LEU A 127 22.62 19.66 -3.16
CA LEU A 127 22.27 18.23 -3.01
C LEU A 127 22.82 17.64 -1.71
N GLU A 128 24.09 17.88 -1.40
CA GLU A 128 24.73 17.38 -0.17
C GLU A 128 24.13 17.99 1.11
N LEU A 129 23.51 19.17 0.99
CA LEU A 129 22.77 19.84 2.06
C LEU A 129 21.30 19.42 2.13
N LEU A 130 20.86 18.48 1.28
CA LEU A 130 19.46 18.05 1.12
C LEU A 130 18.52 19.18 0.64
N GLU A 131 19.08 20.25 0.08
CA GLU A 131 18.35 21.38 -0.50
C GLU A 131 18.02 21.09 -1.98
N ASN A 132 17.26 20.01 -2.20
CA ASN A 132 17.08 19.40 -3.52
C ASN A 132 16.42 20.33 -4.55
N GLU A 133 15.41 21.12 -4.15
CA GLU A 133 14.68 22.01 -5.05
C GLU A 133 15.61 23.09 -5.67
N GLU A 134 16.43 23.73 -4.83
CA GLU A 134 17.43 24.71 -5.30
C GLU A 134 18.48 24.03 -6.18
N ALA A 135 18.92 22.82 -5.80
CA ALA A 135 19.88 22.07 -6.60
C ALA A 135 19.36 21.77 -8.01
N MET A 136 18.12 21.28 -8.11
CA MET A 136 17.50 20.92 -9.39
C MET A 136 17.31 22.15 -10.26
N THR A 137 16.82 23.25 -9.68
CA THR A 137 16.70 24.53 -10.39
C THR A 137 18.03 24.95 -11.01
N LEU A 138 19.13 24.90 -10.24
CA LEU A 138 20.45 25.26 -10.74
C LEU A 138 20.94 24.32 -11.86
N PHE A 139 20.74 23.01 -11.73
CA PHE A 139 21.13 22.07 -12.78
C PHE A 139 20.28 22.23 -14.05
N GLU A 140 18.98 22.46 -13.94
CA GLU A 140 18.10 22.73 -15.08
C GLU A 140 18.53 23.98 -15.83
N GLU A 141 18.78 25.07 -15.11
CA GLU A 141 19.28 26.31 -15.71
C GLU A 141 20.61 26.11 -16.45
N ILE A 142 21.53 25.30 -15.88
CA ILE A 142 22.79 24.96 -16.54
C ILE A 142 22.55 24.13 -17.80
N PHE A 143 21.70 23.11 -17.71
CA PHE A 143 21.40 22.18 -18.81
C PHE A 143 20.85 22.90 -20.05
N VAL A 144 19.96 23.89 -19.86
CA VAL A 144 19.34 24.65 -20.96
C VAL A 144 20.18 25.84 -21.45
N SER A 145 21.20 26.27 -20.70
CA SER A 145 22.03 27.42 -21.06
C SER A 145 23.01 27.16 -22.23
N ASP A 146 23.57 28.21 -22.83
CA ASP A 146 24.61 28.08 -23.87
C ASP A 146 26.01 27.96 -23.23
N VAL A 147 26.31 26.77 -22.70
CA VAL A 147 27.59 26.42 -22.08
C VAL A 147 28.20 25.17 -22.72
N ASP A 148 29.47 24.91 -22.41
CA ASP A 148 30.22 23.75 -22.91
C ASP A 148 29.48 22.43 -22.66
N LYS A 149 29.65 21.48 -23.59
CA LYS A 149 28.93 20.20 -23.58
C LYS A 149 29.23 19.38 -22.32
N GLU A 150 30.47 19.43 -21.85
CA GLU A 150 30.93 18.74 -20.65
C GLU A 150 30.20 19.26 -19.40
N VAL A 151 29.95 20.57 -19.33
CA VAL A 151 29.18 21.19 -18.25
C VAL A 151 27.71 20.76 -18.34
N LYS A 152 27.13 20.74 -19.54
CA LYS A 152 25.76 20.24 -19.73
C LYS A 152 25.62 18.77 -19.36
N ALA A 153 26.60 17.93 -19.72
CA ALA A 153 26.62 16.51 -19.37
C ALA A 153 26.62 16.32 -17.85
N GLU A 154 27.40 17.13 -17.14
CA GLU A 154 27.47 17.10 -15.68
C GLU A 154 26.14 17.52 -15.02
N ALA A 155 25.48 18.55 -15.54
CA ALA A 155 24.16 18.96 -15.08
C ALA A 155 23.08 17.91 -15.38
N ALA A 156 23.07 17.37 -16.60
CA ALA A 156 22.19 16.27 -17.00
C ALA A 156 22.39 15.04 -16.10
N MET A 157 23.62 14.72 -15.71
CA MET A 157 23.90 13.58 -14.84
C MET A 157 23.34 13.82 -13.43
N GLY A 158 23.43 15.05 -12.93
CA GLY A 158 22.81 15.46 -11.66
C GLY A 158 21.29 15.31 -11.69
N LEU A 159 20.64 15.85 -12.72
CA LEU A 159 19.18 15.75 -12.91
C LEU A 159 18.74 14.30 -13.06
N GLY A 160 19.36 13.56 -13.98
CA GLY A 160 19.03 12.17 -14.25
C GLY A 160 19.15 11.31 -12.99
N ARG A 161 20.25 11.43 -12.24
CA ARG A 161 20.42 10.68 -10.98
C ARG A 161 19.42 11.07 -9.91
N PHE A 162 19.12 12.36 -9.77
CA PHE A 162 18.11 12.80 -8.82
C PHE A 162 16.75 12.14 -9.10
N TYR A 163 16.27 12.19 -10.35
CA TYR A 163 15.02 11.53 -10.72
C TYR A 163 15.10 10.00 -10.56
N TYR A 164 16.22 9.39 -10.96
CA TYR A 164 16.45 7.95 -10.85
C TYR A 164 16.42 7.45 -9.38
N ASP A 165 17.13 8.13 -8.48
CA ASP A 165 17.22 7.75 -7.06
C ASP A 165 15.86 7.94 -6.35
N ASN A 166 15.02 8.85 -6.84
CA ASN A 166 13.63 9.02 -6.42
C ASN A 166 12.65 8.04 -7.11
N LYS A 167 13.15 7.08 -7.90
CA LYS A 167 12.38 6.10 -8.68
C LYS A 167 11.48 6.71 -9.77
N ASN A 168 11.72 7.97 -10.14
CA ASN A 168 11.08 8.64 -11.27
C ASN A 168 11.87 8.33 -12.55
N TYR A 169 11.90 7.07 -12.94
CA TYR A 169 12.76 6.59 -14.03
C TYR A 169 12.43 7.26 -15.37
N GLU A 170 11.16 7.51 -15.66
CA GLU A 170 10.73 8.15 -16.92
C GLU A 170 11.25 9.59 -17.04
N ASP A 171 11.22 10.37 -15.95
CA ASP A 171 11.78 11.73 -15.91
C ASP A 171 13.31 11.74 -16.01
N ALA A 172 13.97 10.67 -15.55
CA ALA A 172 15.42 10.53 -15.61
C ALA A 172 15.93 10.24 -17.04
N GLN A 173 15.17 9.47 -17.83
CA GLN A 173 15.54 9.02 -19.18
C GLN A 173 16.03 10.14 -20.12
N PRO A 174 15.31 11.27 -20.32
CA PRO A 174 15.74 12.29 -21.28
C PRO A 174 17.13 12.86 -20.96
N TYR A 175 17.48 13.01 -19.67
CA TYR A 175 18.78 13.49 -19.26
C TYR A 175 19.89 12.48 -19.58
N PHE A 176 19.69 11.19 -19.27
CA PHE A 176 20.67 10.16 -19.62
C PHE A 176 20.81 9.96 -21.13
N MET A 177 19.72 10.03 -21.90
CA MET A 177 19.76 9.98 -23.36
C MET A 177 20.57 11.15 -23.94
N SER A 178 20.40 12.37 -23.41
CA SER A 178 21.18 13.53 -23.85
C SER A 178 22.70 13.32 -23.66
N ILE A 179 23.10 12.70 -22.54
CA ILE A 179 24.49 12.33 -22.25
C ILE A 179 24.99 11.29 -23.26
N ARG A 180 24.26 10.19 -23.43
CA ARG A 180 24.60 9.10 -24.35
C ARG A 180 24.78 9.61 -25.79
N ASP A 181 23.83 10.41 -26.26
CA ASP A 181 23.71 10.72 -27.69
C ASP A 181 24.61 11.89 -28.12
N SER A 182 24.84 12.87 -27.25
CA SER A 182 25.42 14.15 -27.71
C SER A 182 26.34 14.89 -26.74
N LEU A 183 26.18 14.72 -25.42
CA LEU A 183 26.90 15.54 -24.44
C LEU A 183 28.11 14.84 -23.81
N GLY A 184 27.99 13.56 -23.47
CA GLY A 184 28.97 12.86 -22.63
C GLY A 184 30.24 12.43 -23.36
N THR A 185 31.31 12.23 -22.58
CA THR A 185 32.48 11.42 -22.96
C THR A 185 32.14 9.93 -23.09
N ASP A 186 32.99 9.11 -23.71
CA ASP A 186 32.73 7.66 -23.86
C ASP A 186 32.43 6.96 -22.52
N PHE A 187 33.11 7.37 -21.45
CA PHE A 187 32.83 6.90 -20.10
C PHE A 187 31.43 7.34 -19.60
N GLU A 188 31.09 8.62 -19.73
CA GLU A 188 29.79 9.14 -19.28
C GLU A 188 28.63 8.57 -20.09
N LYS A 189 28.82 8.36 -21.40
CA LYS A 189 27.85 7.69 -22.28
C LYS A 189 27.56 6.28 -21.80
N ARG A 190 28.58 5.53 -21.38
CA ARG A 190 28.43 4.17 -20.85
C ARG A 190 27.65 4.16 -19.53
N ILE A 191 28.00 5.06 -18.61
CA ILE A 191 27.27 5.22 -17.34
C ILE A 191 25.81 5.59 -17.59
N ALA A 192 25.55 6.55 -18.48
CA ALA A 192 24.21 6.94 -18.86
C ALA A 192 23.44 5.79 -19.51
N GLN A 193 24.07 5.02 -20.40
CA GLN A 193 23.45 3.85 -21.03
C GLN A 193 23.04 2.78 -20.01
N ARG A 194 23.84 2.59 -18.95
CA ARG A 194 23.47 1.70 -17.84
C ARG A 194 22.21 2.21 -17.11
N TYR A 195 22.16 3.50 -16.76
CA TYR A 195 20.97 4.07 -16.14
C TYR A 195 19.72 4.00 -17.03
N ILE A 196 19.89 4.16 -18.35
CA ILE A 196 18.79 3.97 -19.31
C ILE A 196 18.27 2.53 -19.25
N ALA A 197 19.17 1.54 -19.31
CA ALA A 197 18.81 0.13 -19.29
C ALA A 197 18.15 -0.29 -17.97
N ASP A 198 18.76 0.06 -16.84
CA ASP A 198 18.24 -0.25 -15.50
C ASP A 198 16.91 0.47 -15.24
N GLY A 199 16.78 1.72 -15.71
CA GLY A 199 15.54 2.48 -15.59
C GLY A 199 14.39 1.87 -16.38
N TYR A 200 14.65 1.33 -17.58
CA TYR A 200 13.63 0.58 -18.33
C TYR A 200 13.29 -0.76 -17.68
N PHE A 201 14.27 -1.43 -17.08
CA PHE A 201 14.07 -2.67 -16.35
C PHE A 201 13.14 -2.47 -15.14
N ASP A 202 13.39 -1.42 -14.34
CA ASP A 202 12.64 -1.12 -13.12
C ASP A 202 11.17 -0.70 -13.38
N ILE A 203 10.85 -0.21 -14.59
CA ILE A 203 9.47 0.09 -15.02
C ILE A 203 8.87 -1.01 -15.91
N PHE A 204 9.47 -2.20 -15.92
CA PHE A 204 8.99 -3.40 -16.63
C PHE A 204 8.89 -3.24 -18.16
N LYS A 205 9.58 -2.24 -18.76
CA LYS A 205 9.71 -2.10 -20.22
C LYS A 205 10.82 -3.01 -20.74
N PHE A 206 10.60 -4.31 -20.66
CA PHE A 206 11.64 -5.33 -20.87
C PHE A 206 12.23 -5.36 -22.28
N ASP A 207 11.48 -4.99 -23.33
CA ASP A 207 12.00 -4.94 -24.70
C ASP A 207 12.98 -3.76 -24.90
N ASP A 208 12.63 -2.59 -24.35
CA ASP A 208 13.50 -1.41 -24.32
C ASP A 208 14.75 -1.67 -23.45
N ALA A 209 14.55 -2.27 -22.27
CA ALA A 209 15.63 -2.64 -21.35
C ALA A 209 16.62 -3.62 -22.00
N LEU A 210 16.11 -4.68 -22.65
CA LEU A 210 16.94 -5.64 -23.37
C LEU A 210 17.77 -4.94 -24.46
N SER A 211 17.13 -4.11 -25.27
CA SER A 211 17.81 -3.32 -26.31
C SER A 211 18.91 -2.42 -25.72
N ALA A 212 18.63 -1.79 -24.58
CA ALA A 212 19.58 -0.92 -23.90
C ALA A 212 20.77 -1.69 -23.29
N TYR A 213 20.55 -2.86 -22.70
CA TYR A 213 21.64 -3.72 -22.22
C TYR A 213 22.51 -4.25 -23.37
N LEU A 214 21.92 -4.60 -24.51
CA LEU A 214 22.67 -5.01 -25.70
C LEU A 214 23.51 -3.86 -26.28
N GLN A 215 23.01 -2.63 -26.26
CA GLN A 215 23.80 -1.45 -26.60
C GLN A 215 24.96 -1.24 -25.63
N LEU A 216 24.74 -1.43 -24.32
CA LEU A 216 25.80 -1.35 -23.31
C LEU A 216 26.92 -2.38 -23.55
N LEU A 217 26.55 -3.61 -23.94
CA LEU A 217 27.50 -4.67 -24.32
C LEU A 217 28.33 -4.33 -25.58
N GLY A 218 27.87 -3.40 -26.41
CA GLY A 218 28.62 -2.88 -27.56
C GLY A 218 29.64 -1.79 -27.22
N MET A 219 29.70 -1.34 -25.96
CA MET A 219 30.61 -0.29 -25.47
C MET A 219 31.86 -0.90 -24.81
N ASP A 220 32.85 -0.06 -24.51
CA ASP A 220 34.02 -0.45 -23.72
C ASP A 220 33.63 -0.59 -22.24
N ILE A 221 33.25 -1.79 -21.81
CA ILE A 221 32.75 -2.13 -20.47
C ILE A 221 33.73 -3.00 -19.69
N ASP A 222 33.71 -2.87 -18.36
CA ASP A 222 34.49 -3.76 -17.48
C ASP A 222 33.79 -5.11 -17.23
N THR A 223 34.47 -6.00 -16.50
CA THR A 223 33.95 -7.35 -16.20
C THR A 223 32.68 -7.33 -15.36
N LYS A 224 32.51 -6.35 -14.47
CA LYS A 224 31.31 -6.21 -13.62
C LYS A 224 30.13 -5.67 -14.43
N GLU A 225 30.38 -4.68 -15.28
CA GLU A 225 29.39 -4.13 -16.21
C GLU A 225 28.92 -5.20 -17.22
N LYS A 226 29.84 -6.05 -17.71
CA LYS A 226 29.49 -7.19 -18.58
C LYS A 226 28.61 -8.21 -17.87
N TYR A 227 28.92 -8.56 -16.62
CA TYR A 227 28.06 -9.44 -15.81
C TYR A 227 26.66 -8.85 -15.64
N HIS A 228 26.59 -7.59 -15.19
CA HIS A 228 25.34 -6.87 -14.98
C HIS A 228 24.47 -6.84 -16.24
N ALA A 229 25.05 -6.47 -17.38
CA ALA A 229 24.33 -6.35 -18.64
C ALA A 229 23.84 -7.72 -19.17
N LEU A 230 24.67 -8.76 -19.16
CA LEU A 230 24.26 -10.09 -19.63
C LEU A 230 23.23 -10.74 -18.70
N TYR A 231 23.39 -10.59 -17.38
CA TYR A 231 22.43 -11.11 -16.42
C TYR A 231 21.07 -10.42 -16.57
N ASN A 232 21.01 -9.09 -16.61
CA ASN A 232 19.73 -8.41 -16.75
C ASN A 232 19.12 -8.56 -18.16
N ALA A 233 19.94 -8.70 -19.20
CA ALA A 233 19.46 -9.07 -20.53
C ALA A 233 18.77 -10.46 -20.52
N SER A 234 19.29 -11.43 -19.75
CA SER A 234 18.62 -12.73 -19.63
C SER A 234 17.28 -12.62 -18.91
N GLN A 235 17.21 -11.82 -17.83
CA GLN A 235 15.96 -11.56 -17.11
C GLN A 235 14.92 -10.89 -18.02
N CYS A 236 15.33 -9.89 -18.81
CA CYS A 236 14.44 -9.27 -19.80
C CYS A 236 13.95 -10.28 -20.84
N ALA A 237 14.85 -11.11 -21.38
CA ALA A 237 14.49 -12.13 -22.35
C ALA A 237 13.50 -13.16 -21.78
N PHE A 238 13.69 -13.59 -20.52
CA PHE A 238 12.75 -14.46 -19.83
C PHE A 238 11.38 -13.82 -19.61
N ALA A 239 11.34 -12.54 -19.24
CA ALA A 239 10.08 -11.81 -19.11
C ALA A 239 9.34 -11.65 -20.45
N LEU A 240 10.08 -11.59 -21.57
CA LEU A 240 9.54 -11.53 -22.93
C LEU A 240 9.25 -12.92 -23.54
N MET A 241 9.32 -14.00 -22.75
CA MET A 241 9.19 -15.40 -23.21
C MET A 241 10.19 -15.82 -24.29
N LYS A 242 11.32 -15.10 -24.43
CA LYS A 242 12.46 -15.42 -25.31
C LYS A 242 13.46 -16.30 -24.56
N ILE A 243 13.03 -17.47 -24.10
CA ILE A 243 13.78 -18.30 -23.14
C ILE A 243 15.17 -18.68 -23.68
N ALA A 244 15.25 -19.17 -24.93
CA ALA A 244 16.52 -19.57 -25.54
C ALA A 244 17.56 -18.42 -25.59
N GLU A 245 17.13 -17.19 -25.92
CA GLU A 245 18.02 -16.02 -25.90
C GLU A 245 18.52 -15.71 -24.49
N GLY A 246 17.62 -15.80 -23.50
CA GLY A 246 17.98 -15.63 -22.09
C GLY A 246 19.03 -16.64 -21.63
N MET A 247 18.87 -17.90 -22.00
CA MET A 247 19.84 -18.96 -21.74
C MET A 247 21.18 -18.68 -22.42
N ASP A 248 21.18 -18.20 -23.66
CA ASP A 248 22.41 -17.82 -24.36
C ASP A 248 23.18 -16.70 -23.65
N TYR A 249 22.49 -15.73 -23.06
CA TYR A 249 23.14 -14.68 -22.26
C TYR A 249 23.76 -15.23 -20.96
N LEU A 250 23.06 -16.13 -20.25
CA LEU A 250 23.58 -16.78 -19.05
C LEU A 250 24.77 -17.70 -19.37
N ASN A 251 24.70 -18.46 -20.47
CA ASN A 251 25.77 -19.35 -20.93
C ASN A 251 27.05 -18.58 -21.25
N LYS A 252 26.96 -17.35 -21.75
CA LYS A 252 28.15 -16.48 -21.94
C LYS A 252 28.84 -16.15 -20.63
N LEU A 253 28.09 -16.01 -19.53
CA LEU A 253 28.65 -15.78 -18.19
C LEU A 253 29.20 -17.09 -17.59
N MET A 254 28.44 -18.18 -17.69
CA MET A 254 28.82 -19.46 -17.08
C MET A 254 30.07 -20.11 -17.70
N ASN A 255 30.37 -19.82 -18.97
CA ASN A 255 31.55 -20.35 -19.67
C ASN A 255 32.81 -19.49 -19.51
N ASP A 256 32.73 -18.36 -18.82
CA ASP A 256 33.85 -17.43 -18.61
C ASP A 256 34.35 -17.58 -17.17
N GLU A 257 35.61 -18.04 -17.01
CA GLU A 257 36.23 -18.39 -15.71
C GLU A 257 36.18 -17.24 -14.70
N ILE A 258 36.11 -15.99 -15.18
CA ILE A 258 36.04 -14.79 -14.35
C ILE A 258 34.75 -14.78 -13.49
N TYR A 259 33.69 -15.46 -13.92
CA TYR A 259 32.38 -15.47 -13.24
C TYR A 259 32.08 -16.77 -12.49
N TYR A 260 33.08 -17.64 -12.27
CA TYR A 260 32.85 -18.93 -11.60
C TYR A 260 32.34 -18.78 -10.17
N ASP A 261 32.73 -17.71 -9.48
CA ASP A 261 32.22 -17.37 -8.14
C ASP A 261 30.71 -17.05 -8.14
N SER A 262 30.10 -16.83 -9.31
CA SER A 262 28.67 -16.53 -9.48
C SER A 262 27.87 -17.69 -10.09
N LEU A 263 28.48 -18.88 -10.27
CA LEU A 263 27.81 -20.01 -10.94
C LEU A 263 26.51 -20.43 -10.27
N GLY A 264 26.44 -20.45 -8.94
CA GLY A 264 25.19 -20.77 -8.24
C GLY A 264 24.05 -19.82 -8.59
N ALA A 265 24.32 -18.52 -8.66
CA ALA A 265 23.32 -17.51 -9.03
C ALA A 265 22.91 -17.62 -10.50
N LEU A 266 23.86 -17.91 -11.39
CA LEU A 266 23.58 -18.11 -12.82
C LEU A 266 22.75 -19.37 -13.05
N LYS A 267 23.07 -20.48 -12.38
CA LYS A 267 22.29 -21.71 -12.42
C LYS A 267 20.89 -21.53 -11.86
N LEU A 268 20.74 -20.75 -10.78
CA LEU A 268 19.43 -20.41 -10.24
C LEU A 268 18.58 -19.71 -11.31
N ALA A 269 19.15 -18.73 -12.00
CA ALA A 269 18.47 -18.05 -13.11
C ALA A 269 18.16 -18.99 -14.29
N VAL A 270 19.02 -19.98 -14.59
CA VAL A 270 18.72 -21.02 -15.59
C VAL A 270 17.51 -21.84 -15.15
N ALA A 271 17.44 -22.31 -13.91
CA ALA A 271 16.29 -23.05 -13.41
C ALA A 271 14.99 -22.24 -13.51
N GLU A 272 15.04 -20.94 -13.21
CA GLU A 272 13.90 -20.03 -13.38
C GLU A 272 13.47 -19.87 -14.84
N GLY A 273 14.42 -19.86 -15.77
CA GLY A 273 14.14 -19.85 -17.20
C GLY A 273 13.46 -21.15 -17.66
N LEU A 274 13.89 -22.30 -17.14
CA LEU A 274 13.29 -23.61 -17.43
C LEU A 274 11.86 -23.73 -16.89
N GLU A 275 11.60 -23.24 -15.67
CA GLU A 275 10.23 -23.16 -15.14
C GLU A 275 9.31 -22.36 -16.09
N ARG A 276 9.79 -21.23 -16.64
CA ARG A 276 9.01 -20.41 -17.59
C ARG A 276 8.80 -21.09 -18.94
N GLU A 277 9.69 -21.99 -19.34
CA GLU A 277 9.53 -22.87 -20.50
C GLU A 277 8.62 -24.08 -20.21
N ASN A 278 8.16 -24.23 -18.97
CA ASN A 278 7.41 -25.38 -18.47
C ASN A 278 8.23 -26.70 -18.50
N ASP A 279 9.56 -26.61 -18.49
CA ASP A 279 10.48 -27.72 -18.25
C ASP A 279 10.75 -27.86 -16.74
N ILE A 280 9.72 -28.34 -16.05
CA ILE A 280 9.74 -28.45 -14.57
C ILE A 280 10.76 -29.49 -14.10
N ASP A 281 10.95 -30.58 -14.84
CA ASP A 281 11.93 -31.61 -14.49
C ASP A 281 13.37 -31.06 -14.58
N GLY A 282 13.69 -30.34 -15.67
CA GLY A 282 14.99 -29.69 -15.83
C GLY A 282 15.26 -28.63 -14.76
N ALA A 283 14.24 -27.81 -14.44
CA ALA A 283 14.35 -26.82 -13.36
C ALA A 283 14.61 -27.49 -12.00
N GLN A 284 13.86 -28.56 -11.70
CA GLN A 284 13.97 -29.29 -10.45
C GLN A 284 15.36 -29.91 -10.26
N ASP A 285 15.94 -30.50 -11.32
CA ASP A 285 17.29 -31.07 -11.26
C ASP A 285 18.33 -30.02 -10.87
N ILE A 286 18.22 -28.81 -11.42
CA ILE A 286 19.12 -27.70 -11.08
C ILE A 286 18.87 -27.22 -9.65
N TYR A 287 17.61 -27.04 -9.23
CA TYR A 287 17.34 -26.63 -7.84
C TYR A 287 17.85 -27.63 -6.83
N LEU A 288 17.70 -28.94 -7.09
CA LEU A 288 18.26 -30.01 -6.25
C LEU A 288 19.78 -29.97 -6.20
N GLU A 289 20.46 -29.64 -7.30
CA GLU A 289 21.91 -29.41 -7.26
C GLU A 289 22.26 -28.22 -6.34
N LEU A 290 21.50 -27.13 -6.46
CA LEU A 290 21.74 -25.87 -5.75
C LEU A 290 21.38 -25.91 -4.26
N THR A 291 20.70 -26.95 -3.76
CA THR A 291 20.48 -27.11 -2.31
C THR A 291 21.78 -27.36 -1.54
N GLU A 292 22.83 -27.82 -2.21
CA GLU A 292 24.17 -28.06 -1.65
C GLU A 292 25.12 -26.87 -1.86
N ASP A 293 24.65 -25.73 -2.38
CA ASP A 293 25.46 -24.53 -2.60
C ASP A 293 25.94 -23.91 -1.27
N ASP A 294 27.22 -23.50 -1.21
CA ASP A 294 27.80 -22.86 -0.03
C ASP A 294 27.08 -21.56 0.37
N ASN A 295 26.47 -20.88 -0.61
CA ASN A 295 25.64 -19.72 -0.38
C ASN A 295 24.26 -20.14 0.12
N LYS A 296 24.06 -20.03 1.42
CA LYS A 296 22.78 -20.29 2.10
C LYS A 296 21.56 -19.62 1.45
N ARG A 297 21.73 -18.45 0.83
CA ARG A 297 20.61 -17.78 0.15
C ARG A 297 20.19 -18.55 -1.10
N ILE A 298 21.15 -19.07 -1.87
CA ILE A 298 20.90 -19.88 -3.06
C ILE A 298 20.28 -21.23 -2.65
N ALA A 299 20.87 -21.92 -1.68
CA ALA A 299 20.34 -23.17 -1.16
C ALA A 299 18.91 -23.03 -0.62
N GLY A 300 18.66 -22.03 0.22
CA GLY A 300 17.32 -21.77 0.77
C GLY A 300 16.29 -21.37 -0.28
N THR A 301 16.69 -20.58 -1.30
CA THR A 301 15.78 -20.22 -2.40
C THR A 301 15.45 -21.44 -3.27
N SER A 302 16.43 -22.32 -3.49
CA SER A 302 16.23 -23.55 -4.27
C SER A 302 15.28 -24.51 -3.55
N PHE A 303 15.43 -24.69 -2.23
CA PHE A 303 14.45 -25.43 -1.43
C PHE A 303 13.05 -24.82 -1.53
N TYR A 304 12.92 -23.49 -1.46
CA TYR A 304 11.62 -22.85 -1.60
C TYR A 304 10.98 -23.13 -2.97
N ARG A 305 11.74 -23.04 -4.07
CA ARG A 305 11.25 -23.35 -5.42
C ARG A 305 10.86 -24.82 -5.56
N LEU A 306 11.65 -25.74 -5.00
CA LEU A 306 11.28 -27.16 -4.92
C LEU A 306 9.98 -27.38 -4.15
N GLY A 307 9.74 -26.60 -3.09
CA GLY A 307 8.49 -26.61 -2.34
C GLY A 307 7.28 -26.20 -3.18
N LEU A 308 7.43 -25.13 -3.98
CA LEU A 308 6.39 -24.69 -4.92
C LEU A 308 6.10 -25.75 -5.98
N ILE A 309 7.14 -26.30 -6.61
CA ILE A 309 7.00 -27.39 -7.60
C ILE A 309 6.31 -28.60 -6.97
N ALA A 310 6.69 -28.98 -5.74
CA ALA A 310 6.07 -30.09 -5.04
C ALA A 310 4.59 -29.82 -4.74
N GLN A 311 4.22 -28.60 -4.38
CA GLN A 311 2.84 -28.23 -4.04
C GLN A 311 1.93 -28.14 -5.28
N PHE A 312 2.38 -27.45 -6.32
CA PHE A 312 1.53 -27.05 -7.44
C PHE A 312 1.64 -28.00 -8.64
N ASP A 313 2.84 -28.46 -8.98
CA ASP A 313 3.04 -29.32 -10.16
C ASP A 313 2.93 -30.81 -9.82
N LYS A 314 3.40 -31.21 -8.64
CA LYS A 314 3.40 -32.63 -8.20
C LYS A 314 2.24 -33.01 -7.30
N ASP A 315 1.49 -32.03 -6.83
CA ASP A 315 0.41 -32.21 -5.84
C ASP A 315 0.82 -33.06 -4.62
N SER A 316 1.98 -32.73 -4.04
CA SER A 316 2.53 -33.43 -2.87
C SER A 316 2.78 -32.45 -1.74
N LEU A 317 1.74 -32.18 -0.94
CA LEU A 317 1.83 -31.27 0.21
C LEU A 317 2.85 -31.73 1.26
N ALA A 318 3.00 -33.05 1.45
CA ALA A 318 3.99 -33.59 2.38
C ALA A 318 5.43 -33.25 1.95
N LEU A 319 5.74 -33.43 0.66
CA LEU A 319 7.05 -33.09 0.10
C LEU A 319 7.26 -31.57 0.06
N ALA A 320 6.22 -30.82 -0.31
CA ALA A 320 6.26 -29.36 -0.30
C ALA A 320 6.61 -28.81 1.09
N LYS A 321 5.96 -29.34 2.12
CA LYS A 321 6.23 -28.97 3.51
C LYS A 321 7.68 -29.25 3.91
N GLU A 322 8.22 -30.42 3.56
CA GLU A 322 9.62 -30.75 3.82
C GLU A 322 10.57 -29.71 3.21
N TYR A 323 10.34 -29.36 1.95
CA TYR A 323 11.16 -28.35 1.26
C TYR A 323 10.98 -26.95 1.83
N TYR A 324 9.78 -26.53 2.19
CA TYR A 324 9.56 -25.24 2.85
C TYR A 324 10.23 -25.19 4.23
N ASP A 325 10.16 -26.27 5.01
CA ASP A 325 10.87 -26.39 6.29
C ASP A 325 12.39 -26.24 6.09
N GLN A 326 12.96 -26.88 5.07
CA GLN A 326 14.36 -26.69 4.72
C GLN A 326 14.65 -25.24 4.32
N ALA A 327 13.85 -24.62 3.45
CA ALA A 327 14.02 -23.22 3.07
C ALA A 327 14.06 -22.29 4.30
N VAL A 328 13.17 -22.48 5.26
CA VAL A 328 13.15 -21.72 6.52
C VAL A 328 14.47 -21.86 7.28
N THR A 329 15.09 -23.04 7.33
CA THR A 329 16.37 -23.21 8.05
C THR A 329 17.50 -22.35 7.48
N PHE A 330 17.49 -22.09 6.17
CA PHE A 330 18.52 -21.32 5.47
C PHE A 330 18.22 -19.81 5.43
N ILE A 331 16.97 -19.43 5.18
CA ILE A 331 16.61 -18.06 4.78
C ILE A 331 15.43 -17.44 5.57
N ARG A 332 15.14 -17.92 6.79
CA ARG A 332 14.01 -17.43 7.63
C ARG A 332 13.79 -15.92 7.69
N GLY A 333 14.87 -15.13 7.72
CA GLY A 333 14.80 -13.66 7.85
C GLY A 333 14.43 -12.91 6.56
N THR A 334 14.42 -13.60 5.42
CA THR A 334 14.05 -13.04 4.12
C THR A 334 12.54 -13.14 3.90
N ASP A 335 11.99 -12.37 2.95
CA ASP A 335 10.56 -12.46 2.64
C ASP A 335 10.17 -13.84 2.07
N ILE A 336 11.05 -14.44 1.25
CA ILE A 336 10.89 -15.83 0.79
C ILE A 336 10.84 -16.81 1.97
N GLY A 337 11.72 -16.62 2.97
CA GLY A 337 11.73 -17.48 4.16
C GLY A 337 10.49 -17.31 5.05
N LYS A 338 9.89 -16.12 5.10
CA LYS A 338 8.62 -15.89 5.81
C LYS A 338 7.46 -16.57 5.09
N ASP A 339 7.41 -16.46 3.76
CA ASP A 339 6.40 -17.14 2.94
C ASP A 339 6.51 -18.67 3.06
N ALA A 340 7.74 -19.21 2.97
CA ALA A 340 8.00 -20.63 3.20
C ALA A 340 7.50 -21.09 4.58
N LEU A 341 7.73 -20.28 5.63
CA LEU A 341 7.25 -20.60 6.97
C LEU A 341 5.71 -20.61 7.04
N MET A 342 5.06 -19.64 6.40
CA MET A 342 3.60 -19.58 6.31
C MET A 342 3.04 -20.82 5.60
N ARG A 343 3.56 -21.15 4.41
CA ARG A 343 3.14 -22.33 3.64
C ARG A 343 3.37 -23.64 4.41
N SER A 344 4.53 -23.80 5.04
CA SER A 344 4.80 -24.97 5.88
C SER A 344 3.82 -25.06 7.05
N SER A 345 3.53 -23.93 7.71
CA SER A 345 2.59 -23.88 8.82
C SER A 345 1.17 -24.22 8.37
N ASP A 346 0.74 -23.71 7.21
CA ASP A 346 -0.60 -23.97 6.67
C ASP A 346 -0.76 -25.44 6.30
N ILE A 347 0.22 -26.06 5.64
CA ILE A 347 0.20 -27.50 5.39
C ILE A 347 0.18 -28.29 6.71
N GLY A 348 0.92 -27.85 7.73
CA GLY A 348 0.93 -28.47 9.05
C GLY A 348 -0.42 -28.43 9.78
N LYS A 349 -1.29 -27.45 9.49
CA LYS A 349 -2.64 -27.35 10.09
C LYS A 349 -3.59 -28.43 9.58
N ILE A 350 -3.31 -29.06 8.43
CA ILE A 350 -4.12 -30.16 7.90
C ILE A 350 -4.25 -31.27 8.95
N ASP A 351 -3.13 -31.68 9.56
CA ASP A 351 -3.12 -32.74 10.58
C ASP A 351 -3.87 -32.36 11.86
N ILE A 352 -4.02 -31.05 12.13
CA ILE A 352 -4.78 -30.54 13.27
C ILE A 352 -6.28 -30.66 12.99
N TYR A 353 -6.73 -30.23 11.81
CA TYR A 353 -8.16 -30.18 11.49
C TYR A 353 -8.73 -31.49 10.92
N ALA A 354 -7.92 -32.31 10.25
CA ALA A 354 -8.36 -33.57 9.63
C ALA A 354 -8.63 -34.71 10.62
N GLN A 355 -8.64 -34.43 11.93
CA GLN A 355 -8.95 -35.42 12.95
C GLN A 355 -10.43 -35.81 12.87
N LYS A 356 -10.71 -37.02 12.39
CA LYS A 356 -12.08 -37.49 12.20
C LYS A 356 -12.72 -37.91 13.53
N LEU A 357 -13.87 -37.32 13.84
CA LEU A 357 -14.76 -37.79 14.91
C LEU A 357 -15.60 -38.97 14.42
N VAL A 358 -15.65 -40.05 15.21
CA VAL A 358 -16.59 -41.16 14.99
C VAL A 358 -17.83 -40.92 15.85
N ILE A 359 -18.98 -40.71 15.23
CA ILE A 359 -20.25 -40.49 15.93
C ILE A 359 -20.86 -41.83 16.34
N ASP A 360 -21.16 -41.96 17.62
CA ASP A 360 -21.92 -43.08 18.19
C ASP A 360 -23.03 -42.58 19.14
N SER A 361 -23.77 -43.52 19.74
CA SER A 361 -24.89 -43.19 20.64
C SER A 361 -24.49 -42.42 21.91
N THR A 362 -23.20 -42.27 22.19
CA THR A 362 -22.67 -41.56 23.37
C THR A 362 -22.04 -40.21 23.03
N THR A 363 -21.95 -39.87 21.74
CA THR A 363 -21.37 -38.60 21.29
C THR A 363 -22.29 -37.43 21.67
N SER A 364 -21.74 -36.41 22.32
CA SER A 364 -22.48 -35.20 22.68
C SER A 364 -22.69 -34.31 21.45
N GLN A 365 -23.75 -33.49 21.48
CA GLN A 365 -23.97 -32.48 20.44
C GLN A 365 -22.81 -31.48 20.36
N GLU A 366 -22.25 -31.10 21.51
CA GLU A 366 -21.06 -30.24 21.58
C GLU A 366 -19.86 -30.83 20.83
N ALA A 367 -19.60 -32.14 20.97
CA ALA A 367 -18.53 -32.80 20.24
C ALA A 367 -18.80 -32.85 18.72
N ILE A 368 -20.06 -33.02 18.32
CA ILE A 368 -20.49 -32.95 16.91
C ILE A 368 -20.24 -31.55 16.35
N ASP A 369 -20.62 -30.51 17.08
CA ASP A 369 -20.45 -29.12 16.69
C ASP A 369 -18.95 -28.75 16.58
N GLU A 370 -18.13 -29.16 17.55
CA GLU A 370 -16.67 -28.95 17.50
C GLU A 370 -16.01 -29.65 16.30
N ALA A 371 -16.42 -30.89 16.01
CA ALA A 371 -15.89 -31.64 14.86
C ALA A 371 -16.34 -31.03 13.52
N ALA A 372 -17.59 -30.59 13.40
CA ALA A 372 -18.08 -29.89 12.23
C ALA A 372 -17.33 -28.57 12.02
N PHE A 373 -17.09 -27.80 13.09
CA PHE A 373 -16.31 -26.57 13.02
C PHE A 373 -14.86 -26.83 12.56
N ALA A 374 -14.20 -27.85 13.11
CA ALA A 374 -12.85 -28.23 12.66
C ALA A 374 -12.83 -28.63 11.17
N GLN A 375 -13.85 -29.35 10.71
CA GLN A 375 -14.01 -29.73 9.31
C GLN A 375 -14.25 -28.51 8.41
N PHE A 376 -14.99 -27.50 8.89
CA PHE A 376 -15.20 -26.24 8.19
C PHE A 376 -13.86 -25.50 8.00
N GLN A 377 -13.05 -25.43 9.08
CA GLN A 377 -11.72 -24.84 9.05
C GLN A 377 -10.78 -25.59 8.09
N LEU A 378 -10.86 -26.91 8.03
CA LEU A 378 -10.09 -27.71 7.07
C LEU A 378 -10.47 -27.36 5.62
N SER A 379 -11.76 -27.26 5.32
CA SER A 379 -12.23 -26.84 4.00
C SER A 379 -11.70 -25.45 3.64
N GLN A 380 -11.81 -24.47 4.56
CA GLN A 380 -11.30 -23.12 4.32
C GLN A 380 -9.78 -23.11 4.08
N LEU A 381 -9.02 -23.89 4.84
CA LEU A 381 -7.58 -24.01 4.66
C LEU A 381 -7.24 -24.53 3.26
N TYR A 382 -7.95 -25.56 2.79
CA TYR A 382 -7.76 -26.07 1.43
C TYR A 382 -8.10 -25.04 0.36
N TRP A 383 -9.18 -24.29 0.56
CA TRP A 383 -9.64 -23.30 -0.39
C TRP A 383 -8.69 -22.10 -0.48
N PHE A 384 -8.45 -21.41 0.63
CA PHE A 384 -7.75 -20.12 0.63
C PHE A 384 -6.22 -20.25 0.68
N ASN A 385 -5.69 -21.21 1.44
CA ASN A 385 -4.25 -21.25 1.74
C ASN A 385 -3.51 -22.25 0.85
N LEU A 386 -4.15 -23.37 0.51
CA LEU A 386 -3.49 -24.47 -0.20
C LEU A 386 -3.78 -24.50 -1.69
N ASN A 387 -4.72 -23.69 -2.17
CA ASN A 387 -5.18 -23.66 -3.56
C ASN A 387 -5.66 -25.06 -4.03
N LYS A 388 -6.53 -25.66 -3.22
CA LYS A 388 -7.13 -26.99 -3.44
C LYS A 388 -8.66 -26.90 -3.42
N PRO A 389 -9.28 -26.21 -4.38
CA PRO A 389 -10.73 -25.97 -4.39
C PRO A 389 -11.55 -27.27 -4.45
N ASP A 390 -11.15 -28.24 -5.26
CA ASP A 390 -11.80 -29.56 -5.31
C ASP A 390 -11.82 -30.25 -3.94
N THR A 391 -10.66 -30.28 -3.26
CA THR A 391 -10.54 -30.89 -1.94
C THR A 391 -11.36 -30.12 -0.91
N ALA A 392 -11.32 -28.80 -0.94
CA ALA A 392 -12.12 -27.97 -0.04
C ALA A 392 -13.62 -28.26 -0.19
N ILE A 393 -14.13 -28.32 -1.42
CA ILE A 393 -15.53 -28.65 -1.70
C ILE A 393 -15.89 -30.03 -1.12
N LEU A 394 -15.05 -31.05 -1.33
CA LEU A 394 -15.25 -32.39 -0.77
C LEU A 394 -15.26 -32.39 0.76
N GLU A 395 -14.37 -31.62 1.39
CA GLU A 395 -14.32 -31.50 2.85
C GLU A 395 -15.55 -30.76 3.41
N MET A 396 -16.11 -29.81 2.65
CA MET A 396 -17.36 -29.11 3.01
C MET A 396 -18.59 -30.02 2.82
N GLU A 397 -18.65 -30.79 1.73
CA GLU A 397 -19.68 -31.81 1.53
C GLU A 397 -19.64 -32.86 2.65
N TYR A 398 -18.44 -33.34 3.00
CA TYR A 398 -18.26 -34.28 4.10
C TYR A 398 -18.76 -33.72 5.43
N LEU A 399 -18.56 -32.43 5.72
CA LEU A 399 -19.10 -31.77 6.91
C LEU A 399 -20.64 -31.91 6.94
N ILE A 400 -21.29 -31.51 5.86
CA ILE A 400 -22.75 -31.47 5.75
C ILE A 400 -23.34 -32.88 5.90
N ASP A 401 -22.72 -33.86 5.24
CA ASP A 401 -23.20 -35.24 5.23
C ASP A 401 -22.95 -35.98 6.56
N SER A 402 -21.80 -35.73 7.18
CA SER A 402 -21.38 -36.46 8.38
C SER A 402 -21.91 -35.84 9.67
N PHE A 403 -22.18 -34.53 9.67
CA PHE A 403 -22.63 -33.78 10.84
C PHE A 403 -23.94 -33.01 10.58
N PRO A 404 -25.02 -33.66 10.09
CA PRO A 404 -26.23 -32.96 9.62
C PRO A 404 -27.00 -32.20 10.73
N THR A 405 -26.72 -32.51 12.01
CA THR A 405 -27.31 -31.82 13.16
C THR A 405 -26.41 -30.73 13.73
N ALA A 406 -25.21 -30.50 13.16
CA ALA A 406 -24.30 -29.50 13.66
C ALA A 406 -24.85 -28.08 13.44
N TYR A 407 -24.57 -27.20 14.39
CA TYR A 407 -24.99 -25.80 14.32
C TYR A 407 -24.53 -25.09 13.04
N ASP A 408 -23.32 -25.41 12.56
CA ASP A 408 -22.70 -24.75 11.40
C ASP A 408 -23.15 -25.28 10.04
N VAL A 409 -24.03 -26.29 9.96
CA VAL A 409 -24.47 -26.85 8.66
C VAL A 409 -25.09 -25.80 7.73
N PRO A 410 -25.95 -24.85 8.18
CA PRO A 410 -26.43 -23.78 7.31
C PRO A 410 -25.29 -22.91 6.75
N ASN A 411 -24.28 -22.56 7.57
CA ASN A 411 -23.10 -21.82 7.13
C ASN A 411 -22.29 -22.63 6.11
N ALA A 412 -22.10 -23.93 6.37
CA ALA A 412 -21.41 -24.85 5.49
C ALA A 412 -22.10 -24.98 4.12
N LYS A 413 -23.43 -25.08 4.08
CA LYS A 413 -24.21 -25.11 2.84
C LYS A 413 -24.12 -23.80 2.07
N ILE A 414 -24.14 -22.67 2.77
CA ILE A 414 -23.95 -21.36 2.15
C ILE A 414 -22.56 -21.25 1.52
N ALA A 415 -21.51 -21.61 2.27
CA ALA A 415 -20.14 -21.64 1.76
C ALA A 415 -19.99 -22.61 0.59
N LEU A 416 -20.53 -23.83 0.68
CA LEU A 416 -20.52 -24.81 -0.40
C LEU A 416 -21.23 -24.29 -1.67
N SER A 417 -22.39 -23.65 -1.52
CA SER A 417 -23.09 -23.01 -2.63
C SER A 417 -22.20 -22.00 -3.34
N GLN A 418 -21.48 -21.17 -2.56
CA GLN A 418 -20.56 -20.18 -3.10
C GLN A 418 -19.37 -20.85 -3.80
N MET A 419 -18.74 -21.83 -3.16
CA MET A 419 -17.62 -22.59 -3.73
C MET A 419 -18.01 -23.29 -5.05
N VAL A 420 -19.19 -23.90 -5.12
CA VAL A 420 -19.72 -24.54 -6.33
C VAL A 420 -19.99 -23.52 -7.43
N ARG A 421 -20.53 -22.35 -7.08
CA ARG A 421 -20.76 -21.26 -8.03
C ARG A 421 -19.45 -20.74 -8.59
N ASP A 422 -18.45 -20.53 -7.75
CA ASP A 422 -17.20 -19.86 -8.11
C ASP A 422 -16.28 -20.79 -8.88
N TYR A 423 -16.17 -22.04 -8.43
CA TYR A 423 -15.26 -23.00 -9.03
C TYR A 423 -15.85 -23.69 -10.26
N TYR A 424 -17.11 -24.12 -10.20
CA TYR A 424 -17.74 -24.85 -11.31
C TYR A 424 -18.62 -23.99 -12.22
N GLY A 425 -18.98 -22.77 -11.81
CA GLY A 425 -19.95 -21.95 -12.53
C GLY A 425 -21.38 -22.52 -12.50
N ASP A 426 -21.66 -23.53 -11.66
CA ASP A 426 -22.95 -24.20 -11.61
C ASP A 426 -23.91 -23.48 -10.64
N THR A 427 -24.56 -22.45 -11.15
CA THR A 427 -25.55 -21.67 -10.39
C THR A 427 -26.76 -22.51 -9.99
N THR A 428 -27.10 -23.56 -10.74
CA THR A 428 -28.27 -24.39 -10.46
C THR A 428 -28.01 -25.30 -9.27
N ALA A 429 -26.83 -25.93 -9.23
CA ALA A 429 -26.39 -26.71 -8.08
C ALA A 429 -26.26 -25.81 -6.84
N ALA A 430 -25.65 -24.64 -6.98
CA ALA A 430 -25.53 -23.65 -5.91
C ALA A 430 -26.90 -23.24 -5.33
N ASP A 431 -27.85 -22.84 -6.19
CA ASP A 431 -29.21 -22.46 -5.75
C ASP A 431 -29.94 -23.64 -5.09
N SER A 432 -29.74 -24.87 -5.58
CA SER A 432 -30.33 -26.07 -4.98
C SER A 432 -29.81 -26.31 -3.56
N ILE A 433 -28.54 -26.05 -3.29
CA ILE A 433 -27.94 -26.17 -1.94
C ILE A 433 -28.58 -25.15 -0.99
N LEU A 434 -28.74 -23.90 -1.45
CA LEU A 434 -29.41 -22.85 -0.68
C LEU A 434 -30.88 -23.18 -0.39
N GLN A 435 -31.61 -23.69 -1.38
CA GLN A 435 -33.01 -24.11 -1.20
C GLN A 435 -33.14 -25.24 -0.15
N ALA A 436 -32.16 -26.14 -0.06
CA ALA A 436 -32.16 -27.17 0.98
C ALA A 436 -32.10 -26.58 2.40
N ILE A 437 -31.49 -25.42 2.60
CA ILE A 437 -31.47 -24.73 3.91
C ILE A 437 -32.90 -24.32 4.32
N LEU A 438 -33.68 -23.78 3.38
CA LEU A 438 -35.06 -23.37 3.64
C LEU A 438 -35.95 -24.54 4.09
N VAL A 439 -35.71 -25.74 3.54
CA VAL A 439 -36.50 -26.95 3.83
C VAL A 439 -36.00 -27.68 5.08
N GLU A 440 -34.69 -27.88 5.20
CA GLU A 440 -34.08 -28.74 6.23
C GLU A 440 -33.77 -27.97 7.51
N HIS A 441 -33.49 -26.66 7.41
CA HIS A 441 -33.19 -25.77 8.53
C HIS A 441 -34.10 -24.53 8.55
N PRO A 442 -35.44 -24.69 8.55
CA PRO A 442 -36.40 -23.59 8.41
C PRO A 442 -36.44 -22.61 9.61
N ARG A 443 -35.64 -22.87 10.65
CA ARG A 443 -35.52 -22.03 11.86
C ARG A 443 -34.12 -21.41 12.01
N SER A 444 -33.23 -21.61 11.03
CA SER A 444 -31.90 -21.01 11.05
C SER A 444 -32.02 -19.49 10.94
N ASP A 445 -31.13 -18.79 11.64
CA ASP A 445 -30.91 -17.34 11.52
C ASP A 445 -30.44 -16.92 10.12
N LYS A 446 -30.01 -17.88 9.28
CA LYS A 446 -29.58 -17.66 7.90
C LYS A 446 -30.70 -17.64 6.87
N VAL A 447 -31.93 -18.00 7.24
CA VAL A 447 -33.06 -18.03 6.31
C VAL A 447 -33.28 -16.67 5.58
N PRO A 448 -33.26 -15.50 6.25
CA PRO A 448 -33.42 -14.22 5.57
C PRO A 448 -32.35 -13.96 4.49
N GLN A 449 -31.09 -14.30 4.81
CA GLN A 449 -29.97 -14.20 3.88
C GLN A 449 -30.16 -15.12 2.68
N VAL A 450 -30.57 -16.37 2.91
CA VAL A 450 -30.84 -17.34 1.84
C VAL A 450 -31.97 -16.89 0.92
N LEU A 451 -33.05 -16.32 1.48
CA LEU A 451 -34.16 -15.77 0.70
C LEU A 451 -33.68 -14.61 -0.19
N ASP A 452 -32.78 -13.76 0.31
CA ASP A 452 -32.21 -12.66 -0.47
C ASP A 452 -31.43 -13.17 -1.68
N VAL A 453 -30.50 -14.09 -1.44
CA VAL A 453 -29.61 -14.65 -2.47
C VAL A 453 -30.41 -15.38 -3.55
N LEU A 454 -31.50 -16.05 -3.19
CA LEU A 454 -32.41 -16.72 -4.12
C LEU A 454 -33.40 -15.76 -4.81
N GLY A 455 -33.39 -14.46 -4.50
CA GLY A 455 -34.33 -13.48 -5.04
C GLY A 455 -35.78 -13.72 -4.59
N LEU A 456 -35.97 -14.26 -3.39
CA LEU A 456 -37.26 -14.64 -2.81
C LEU A 456 -37.80 -13.63 -1.79
N LYS A 457 -37.09 -12.53 -1.51
CA LYS A 457 -37.61 -11.42 -0.68
C LYS A 457 -38.91 -10.85 -1.27
N GLY A 458 -39.85 -10.49 -0.39
CA GLY A 458 -41.16 -9.98 -0.78
C GLY A 458 -42.11 -10.99 -1.42
N THR A 459 -41.69 -12.25 -1.59
CA THR A 459 -42.55 -13.32 -2.14
C THR A 459 -43.39 -13.99 -1.05
N GLU A 460 -44.24 -14.95 -1.44
CA GLU A 460 -44.98 -15.80 -0.49
C GLU A 460 -44.04 -16.59 0.43
N ALA A 461 -42.83 -16.94 -0.02
CA ALA A 461 -41.86 -17.64 0.81
C ALA A 461 -41.40 -16.75 1.97
N ASP A 462 -40.94 -15.53 1.66
CA ASP A 462 -40.54 -14.51 2.65
C ASP A 462 -41.67 -14.21 3.65
N THR A 463 -42.88 -13.99 3.14
CA THR A 463 -44.08 -13.79 3.98
C THR A 463 -44.37 -15.00 4.87
N GLY A 464 -44.24 -16.22 4.35
CA GLY A 464 -44.48 -17.45 5.11
C GLY A 464 -43.46 -17.70 6.23
N TYR A 465 -42.20 -17.29 6.04
CA TYR A 465 -41.20 -17.35 7.13
C TYR A 465 -41.45 -16.26 8.18
N ALA A 466 -41.75 -15.03 7.75
CA ALA A 466 -42.13 -13.94 8.65
C ALA A 466 -43.35 -14.32 9.52
N GLU A 467 -44.38 -14.94 8.92
CA GLU A 467 -45.58 -15.40 9.63
C GLU A 467 -45.25 -16.33 10.81
N ARG A 468 -44.27 -17.22 10.67
CA ARG A 468 -43.90 -18.16 11.74
C ARG A 468 -43.39 -17.44 12.98
N TYR A 469 -42.61 -16.38 12.80
CA TYR A 469 -42.10 -15.57 13.90
C TYR A 469 -43.20 -14.72 14.53
N VAL A 470 -44.11 -14.17 13.72
CA VAL A 470 -45.30 -13.48 14.23
C VAL A 470 -46.15 -14.40 15.09
N ARG A 471 -46.52 -15.59 14.60
CA ARG A 471 -47.32 -16.55 15.39
C ARG A 471 -46.63 -16.91 16.70
N LYS A 472 -45.30 -17.10 16.68
CA LYS A 472 -44.53 -17.37 17.89
C LYS A 472 -44.54 -16.18 18.86
N ALA A 473 -44.50 -14.96 18.34
CA ALA A 473 -44.62 -13.75 19.14
C ALA A 473 -46.01 -13.66 19.80
N GLU A 474 -47.08 -13.97 19.05
CA GLU A 474 -48.46 -14.03 19.54
C GLU A 474 -48.62 -15.10 20.63
N ASP A 475 -48.09 -16.30 20.43
CA ASP A 475 -48.12 -17.39 21.42
C ASP A 475 -47.45 -16.94 22.73
N PHE A 476 -46.27 -16.30 22.66
CA PHE A 476 -45.59 -15.78 23.86
C PHE A 476 -46.39 -14.69 24.57
N LEU A 477 -47.07 -13.85 23.82
CA LEU A 477 -47.82 -12.72 24.35
C LEU A 477 -49.14 -13.16 25.00
N ILE A 478 -49.84 -14.12 24.40
CA ILE A 478 -51.19 -14.53 24.79
C ILE A 478 -51.17 -15.73 25.73
N ASP A 479 -50.38 -16.76 25.41
CA ASP A 479 -50.45 -18.05 26.13
C ASP A 479 -49.44 -18.13 27.27
N ASP A 480 -48.23 -17.59 27.08
CA ASP A 480 -47.13 -17.67 28.07
C ASP A 480 -46.93 -16.39 28.91
N GLU A 481 -47.66 -15.31 28.60
CA GLU A 481 -47.52 -13.96 29.21
C GLU A 481 -46.07 -13.44 29.24
N ASN A 482 -45.24 -13.83 28.27
CA ASN A 482 -43.82 -13.46 28.18
C ASN A 482 -43.60 -12.35 27.14
N VAL A 483 -43.80 -11.12 27.61
CA VAL A 483 -43.74 -9.90 26.79
C VAL A 483 -42.39 -9.69 26.11
N ASP A 484 -41.28 -9.96 26.81
CA ASP A 484 -39.93 -9.77 26.26
C ASP A 484 -39.66 -10.72 25.08
N SER A 485 -40.11 -11.96 25.19
CA SER A 485 -39.98 -12.93 24.10
C SER A 485 -40.84 -12.54 22.90
N ALA A 486 -42.07 -12.07 23.13
CA ALA A 486 -42.94 -11.58 22.07
C ALA A 486 -42.30 -10.39 21.32
N LYS A 487 -41.76 -9.41 22.05
CA LYS A 487 -41.03 -8.28 21.46
C LYS A 487 -39.85 -8.74 20.60
N TYR A 488 -39.05 -9.67 21.10
CA TYR A 488 -37.91 -10.20 20.35
C TYR A 488 -38.33 -10.75 18.99
N TYR A 489 -39.38 -11.56 18.93
CA TYR A 489 -39.83 -12.15 17.66
C TYR A 489 -40.46 -11.14 16.71
N TYR A 490 -41.23 -10.18 17.21
CA TYR A 490 -41.71 -9.09 16.35
C TYR A 490 -40.56 -8.24 15.81
N GLN A 491 -39.58 -7.91 16.67
CA GLN A 491 -38.40 -7.16 16.25
C GLN A 491 -37.59 -7.93 15.20
N HIS A 492 -37.44 -9.24 15.37
CA HIS A 492 -36.78 -10.09 14.37
C HIS A 492 -37.46 -10.01 12.99
N VAL A 493 -38.80 -9.96 12.93
CA VAL A 493 -39.54 -9.76 11.67
C VAL A 493 -39.25 -8.40 11.07
N VAL A 494 -39.25 -7.34 11.88
CA VAL A 494 -38.98 -5.97 11.42
C VAL A 494 -37.57 -5.85 10.84
N ASP A 495 -36.59 -6.46 11.48
CA ASP A 495 -35.19 -6.33 11.10
C ASP A 495 -34.83 -7.17 9.87
N ASN A 496 -35.45 -8.36 9.73
CA ASN A 496 -35.01 -9.36 8.76
C ASN A 496 -35.98 -9.59 7.58
N TYR A 497 -37.25 -9.17 7.72
CA TYR A 497 -38.30 -9.40 6.72
C TYR A 497 -39.04 -8.12 6.32
N PRO A 498 -38.31 -7.05 5.89
CA PRO A 498 -38.90 -5.74 5.62
C PRO A 498 -39.90 -5.72 4.46
N GLU A 499 -39.83 -6.69 3.55
CA GLU A 499 -40.72 -6.82 2.39
C GLU A 499 -41.89 -7.77 2.64
N SER A 500 -41.95 -8.42 3.80
CA SER A 500 -43.02 -9.35 4.13
C SER A 500 -44.34 -8.63 4.42
N ASN A 501 -45.46 -9.32 4.20
CA ASN A 501 -46.79 -8.80 4.59
C ASN A 501 -46.93 -8.58 6.11
N TYR A 502 -46.03 -9.16 6.91
CA TYR A 502 -46.03 -9.07 8.37
C TYR A 502 -45.13 -7.95 8.92
N TYR A 503 -44.42 -7.23 8.07
CA TYR A 503 -43.55 -6.13 8.49
C TYR A 503 -44.32 -5.04 9.26
N LEU A 504 -45.37 -4.49 8.66
CA LEU A 504 -46.17 -3.42 9.26
C LEU A 504 -46.97 -3.92 10.48
N HIS A 505 -47.44 -5.17 10.43
CA HIS A 505 -48.08 -5.82 11.57
C HIS A 505 -47.14 -5.90 12.78
N SER A 506 -45.90 -6.34 12.57
CA SER A 506 -44.91 -6.50 13.65
C SER A 506 -44.48 -5.15 14.23
N ARG A 507 -44.30 -4.14 13.39
CA ARG A 507 -44.04 -2.75 13.84
C ARG A 507 -45.18 -2.19 14.68
N PHE A 508 -46.43 -2.42 14.25
CA PHE A 508 -47.60 -2.04 15.05
C PHE A 508 -47.66 -2.78 16.38
N ALA A 509 -47.43 -4.10 16.37
CA ALA A 509 -47.46 -4.93 17.58
C ALA A 509 -46.40 -4.47 18.61
N LEU A 510 -45.19 -4.09 18.19
CA LEU A 510 -44.18 -3.53 19.09
C LEU A 510 -44.64 -2.22 19.76
N LEU A 511 -45.28 -1.33 19.01
CA LEU A 511 -45.85 -0.09 19.56
C LEU A 511 -46.99 -0.39 20.53
N TRP A 512 -47.86 -1.34 20.18
CA TRP A 512 -48.97 -1.76 21.03
C TRP A 512 -48.47 -2.39 22.33
N ILE A 513 -47.45 -3.25 22.29
CA ILE A 513 -46.83 -3.82 23.49
C ILE A 513 -46.24 -2.71 24.37
N MET A 514 -45.57 -1.72 23.75
CA MET A 514 -45.05 -0.56 24.48
C MET A 514 -46.16 0.26 25.14
N ASP A 515 -47.33 0.40 24.51
CA ASP A 515 -48.51 1.09 25.08
C ASP A 515 -49.10 0.33 26.28
N GLU A 516 -49.26 -0.99 26.14
CA GLU A 516 -50.01 -1.80 27.10
C GLU A 516 -49.17 -2.23 28.31
N TYR A 517 -47.92 -2.64 28.10
CA TYR A 517 -47.11 -3.27 29.15
C TYR A 517 -45.99 -2.36 29.68
N GLU A 518 -45.50 -1.42 28.87
CA GLU A 518 -44.42 -0.50 29.25
C GLU A 518 -44.69 0.95 28.82
N PRO A 519 -45.86 1.53 29.17
CA PRO A 519 -46.23 2.85 28.69
C PRO A 519 -45.18 3.86 29.15
N PRO A 520 -44.48 4.56 28.23
CA PRO A 520 -43.55 5.58 28.62
C PRO A 520 -44.35 6.70 29.29
N GLY A 521 -43.90 7.16 30.46
CA GLY A 521 -44.58 8.17 31.27
C GLY A 521 -44.60 9.58 30.65
N ASP A 522 -44.23 9.71 29.38
CA ASP A 522 -44.05 10.95 28.64
C ASP A 522 -44.82 10.93 27.29
N SER A 523 -44.37 11.72 26.32
CA SER A 523 -44.99 11.81 24.99
C SER A 523 -44.36 10.89 23.93
N THR A 524 -43.40 10.03 24.30
CA THR A 524 -42.62 9.19 23.38
C THR A 524 -43.52 8.28 22.54
N LEU A 525 -44.51 7.63 23.17
CA LEU A 525 -45.45 6.75 22.47
C LEU A 525 -46.34 7.50 21.46
N TYR A 526 -46.76 8.72 21.80
CA TYR A 526 -47.54 9.56 20.88
C TYR A 526 -46.73 9.88 19.61
N TYR A 527 -45.46 10.25 19.77
CA TYR A 527 -44.58 10.51 18.64
C TYR A 527 -44.27 9.25 17.85
N ALA A 528 -44.08 8.10 18.49
CA ALA A 528 -43.84 6.83 17.81
C ALA A 528 -45.05 6.39 16.96
N TYR A 529 -46.27 6.53 17.48
CA TYR A 529 -47.51 6.31 16.73
C TYR A 529 -47.68 7.28 15.56
N THR A 530 -47.40 8.57 15.78
CA THR A 530 -47.47 9.60 14.73
C THR A 530 -46.48 9.30 13.61
N ALA A 531 -45.23 8.99 13.96
CA ALA A 531 -44.19 8.63 13.00
C ALA A 531 -44.54 7.38 12.19
N PHE A 532 -45.18 6.37 12.79
CA PHE A 532 -45.67 5.20 12.05
C PHE A 532 -46.72 5.59 11.01
N VAL A 533 -47.73 6.38 11.39
CA VAL A 533 -48.82 6.80 10.49
C VAL A 533 -48.29 7.65 9.35
N ASP A 534 -47.37 8.57 9.64
CA ASP A 534 -46.76 9.45 8.65
C ASP A 534 -45.89 8.67 7.66
N SER A 535 -45.16 7.66 8.13
CA SER A 535 -44.29 6.81 7.30
C SER A 535 -45.09 5.80 6.48
N PHE A 536 -46.24 5.33 6.98
CA PHE A 536 -47.05 4.29 6.35
C PHE A 536 -48.54 4.69 6.29
N PRO A 537 -48.91 5.73 5.53
CA PRO A 537 -50.30 6.17 5.46
C PRO A 537 -51.16 5.17 4.67
N GLY A 538 -52.44 5.07 5.06
CA GLY A 538 -53.46 4.36 4.26
C GLY A 538 -53.54 2.83 4.43
N ASN A 539 -52.79 2.23 5.35
CA ASN A 539 -52.96 0.81 5.71
C ASN A 539 -53.87 0.62 6.95
N GLU A 540 -54.24 -0.63 7.23
CA GLU A 540 -55.14 -0.99 8.33
C GLU A 540 -54.55 -0.65 9.71
N TRP A 541 -53.25 -0.83 9.91
CA TRP A 541 -52.55 -0.55 11.17
C TRP A 541 -52.47 0.97 11.43
N ALA A 542 -52.20 1.76 10.40
CA ALA A 542 -52.27 3.22 10.48
C ALA A 542 -53.70 3.71 10.78
N THR A 543 -54.72 3.00 10.29
CA THR A 543 -56.12 3.30 10.63
C THR A 543 -56.39 3.02 12.11
N GLN A 544 -55.89 1.90 12.65
CA GLN A 544 -56.00 1.56 14.07
C GLN A 544 -55.26 2.58 14.95
N ILE A 545 -54.02 2.95 14.60
CA ILE A 545 -53.26 3.96 15.34
C ILE A 545 -53.98 5.31 15.35
N ASN A 546 -54.51 5.75 14.19
CA ASN A 546 -55.30 6.99 14.13
C ASN A 546 -56.53 6.95 15.04
N GLN A 547 -57.14 5.79 15.24
CA GLN A 547 -58.21 5.62 16.21
C GLN A 547 -57.69 5.74 17.66
N ILE A 548 -56.59 5.08 17.99
CA ILE A 548 -55.93 5.18 19.30
C ILE A 548 -55.55 6.63 19.63
N LEU A 549 -54.95 7.36 18.68
CA LEU A 549 -54.57 8.78 18.84
C LEU A 549 -55.79 9.69 19.06
N ARG A 550 -56.92 9.42 18.38
CA ARG A 550 -58.18 10.15 18.60
C ARG A 550 -58.77 9.86 19.99
N GLU A 551 -58.77 8.60 20.40
CA GLU A 551 -59.35 8.17 21.67
C GLU A 551 -58.51 8.66 22.88
N SER A 552 -57.18 8.61 22.77
CA SER A 552 -56.23 9.15 23.76
C SER A 552 -56.21 10.68 23.80
N GLY A 553 -56.42 11.35 22.66
CA GLY A 553 -56.60 12.80 22.56
C GLY A 553 -57.79 13.34 23.35
N THR A 554 -58.84 12.53 23.55
CA THR A 554 -60.00 12.88 24.40
C THR A 554 -59.71 12.85 25.91
N LYS A 555 -58.59 12.23 26.36
CA LYS A 555 -58.17 12.20 27.78
C LYS A 555 -57.08 13.22 28.14
N ARG A 556 -56.39 13.83 27.17
CA ARG A 556 -55.29 14.79 27.42
C ARG A 556 -55.71 16.27 27.45
N THR A 557 -56.99 16.61 27.29
CA THR A 557 -57.50 18.00 27.41
C THR A 557 -57.47 18.60 28.83
N ASN A 558 -56.92 17.90 29.83
CA ASN A 558 -56.89 18.35 31.23
C ASN A 558 -55.49 18.47 31.88
N TYR A 559 -54.38 18.41 31.13
CA TYR A 559 -53.09 18.85 31.67
C TYR A 559 -52.78 20.30 31.24
N VAL A 560 -53.34 21.19 32.06
CA VAL A 560 -53.01 22.59 32.38
C VAL A 560 -51.88 23.26 31.58
N GLU A 561 -52.24 24.40 30.98
CA GLU A 561 -51.40 25.53 30.56
C GLU A 561 -50.21 25.77 31.50
N TYR A 562 -48.98 25.75 30.97
CA TYR A 562 -47.92 26.58 31.52
C TYR A 562 -47.53 27.63 30.49
N ASP A 563 -47.86 28.86 30.86
CA ASP A 563 -47.56 30.10 30.16
C ASP A 563 -46.04 30.32 30.07
N SER A 564 -45.69 30.85 28.91
CA SER A 564 -44.42 31.29 28.36
C SER A 564 -43.32 31.76 29.33
N THR A 565 -42.10 31.27 29.09
CA THR A 565 -40.91 32.10 28.79
C THR A 565 -39.72 31.20 28.50
N TYR A 566 -39.55 30.78 27.24
CA TYR A 566 -38.23 30.71 26.59
C TYR A 566 -38.43 30.59 25.08
N ASP A 567 -37.60 31.30 24.35
CA ASP A 567 -37.70 31.69 22.94
C ASP A 567 -37.25 30.54 22.03
N ASP A 568 -38.20 29.95 21.28
CA ASP A 568 -37.94 29.03 20.17
C ASP A 568 -37.88 29.84 18.87
N SER A 569 -36.68 30.00 18.33
CA SER A 569 -36.50 30.21 16.90
C SER A 569 -35.22 29.52 16.44
N ALA A 570 -35.40 28.38 15.79
CA ALA A 570 -34.52 27.91 14.72
C ALA A 570 -35.27 26.83 13.93
N ASP A 571 -36.03 27.28 12.93
CA ASP A 571 -36.45 26.47 11.80
C ASP A 571 -35.20 25.85 11.16
N LEU A 572 -35.19 24.52 11.00
CA LEU A 572 -34.23 23.85 10.11
C LEU A 572 -34.55 24.27 8.67
N THR A 573 -33.54 24.72 7.94
CA THR A 573 -33.72 25.29 6.60
C THR A 573 -33.75 24.19 5.52
N GLU A 574 -34.37 24.46 4.37
CA GLU A 574 -34.43 23.56 3.21
C GLU A 574 -33.04 23.05 2.74
N ASP A 575 -31.96 23.75 3.09
CA ASP A 575 -30.58 23.33 2.79
C ASP A 575 -30.08 22.17 3.68
N GLU A 576 -30.63 21.99 4.90
CA GLU A 576 -30.30 20.86 5.79
C GLU A 576 -31.06 19.59 5.39
N LEU A 577 -32.22 19.73 4.75
CA LEU A 577 -32.95 18.63 4.10
C LEU A 577 -32.30 18.19 2.77
N ALA A 578 -31.61 19.10 2.07
CA ALA A 578 -30.90 18.78 0.82
C ALA A 578 -29.63 17.92 1.03
N LEU A 579 -29.02 17.96 2.23
CA LEU A 579 -27.86 17.13 2.58
C LEU A 579 -28.21 15.66 2.92
N LEU A 580 -29.48 15.37 3.19
CA LEU A 580 -29.97 14.01 3.50
C LEU A 580 -30.37 13.20 2.24
N TYR A 581 -30.39 13.82 1.06
CA TYR A 581 -30.82 13.18 -0.20
C TYR A 581 -29.76 13.23 -1.32
N ALA A 582 -28.52 13.66 -1.03
CA ALA A 582 -27.45 13.77 -2.03
C ALA A 582 -26.70 12.44 -2.33
N ASP A 583 -26.99 11.35 -1.61
CA ASP A 583 -26.28 10.06 -1.77
C ASP A 583 -26.98 9.07 -2.72
N SER A 584 -27.96 9.54 -3.50
CA SER A 584 -28.57 8.77 -4.58
C SER A 584 -28.60 9.61 -5.86
N ILE A 585 -27.87 9.16 -6.89
CA ILE A 585 -27.79 9.64 -8.30
C ILE A 585 -26.39 10.22 -8.66
N ASP A 586 -25.46 9.36 -9.13
CA ASP A 586 -24.99 9.28 -10.52
C ASP A 586 -23.65 8.51 -10.61
N VAL A 587 -23.71 7.23 -11.00
CA VAL A 587 -22.56 6.51 -11.60
C VAL A 587 -23.07 5.78 -12.83
N ALA A 588 -23.40 6.55 -13.87
CA ALA A 588 -23.60 6.04 -15.22
C ALA A 588 -23.50 7.17 -16.25
N GLN A 589 -22.28 7.64 -16.53
CA GLN A 589 -21.84 8.12 -17.85
C GLN A 589 -20.42 8.69 -17.76
N ASP A 590 -19.43 7.97 -18.28
CA ASP A 590 -18.58 8.49 -19.35
C ASP A 590 -17.61 7.40 -19.85
N ILE A 591 -17.99 6.82 -20.99
CA ILE A 591 -17.11 6.05 -21.87
C ILE A 591 -16.84 6.97 -23.08
N ASN A 592 -15.55 7.19 -23.36
CA ASN A 592 -14.92 7.84 -24.53
C ASN A 592 -14.60 9.35 -24.43
N ASN A 593 -13.32 9.71 -24.18
CA ASN A 593 -12.36 10.09 -25.24
C ASN A 593 -11.02 10.65 -24.68
N SER A 594 -9.95 10.22 -25.35
CA SER A 594 -8.58 10.77 -25.55
C SER A 594 -8.21 12.15 -24.96
N ASP A 595 -7.07 12.26 -24.27
CA ASP A 595 -5.75 12.63 -24.84
C ASP A 595 -4.66 12.75 -23.75
N GLU A 596 -3.41 12.55 -24.17
CA GLU A 596 -2.17 12.60 -23.38
C GLU A 596 -1.92 13.98 -22.71
N SER A 597 -1.59 13.98 -21.42
CA SER A 597 -0.39 14.60 -20.82
C SER A 597 -0.57 14.74 -19.30
N SER A 598 0.51 14.45 -18.54
CA SER A 598 0.76 14.93 -17.17
C SER A 598 -0.45 14.93 -16.21
N SER A 599 -0.60 13.90 -15.38
CA SER A 599 -1.39 14.05 -14.15
C SER A 599 -1.00 13.03 -13.09
N TYR A 600 -0.43 13.54 -12.00
CA TYR A 600 -0.77 13.20 -10.62
C TYR A 600 -1.62 11.91 -10.46
N LEU A 601 -1.01 10.82 -9.96
CA LEU A 601 -1.77 9.69 -9.41
C LEU A 601 -2.50 10.19 -8.16
N ASP A 602 -3.82 10.11 -8.18
CA ASP A 602 -4.69 10.42 -7.05
C ASP A 602 -4.22 9.63 -5.79
N PRO A 603 -4.08 10.25 -4.60
CA PRO A 603 -3.81 9.54 -3.34
C PRO A 603 -4.69 8.29 -3.09
N VAL A 604 -5.87 8.23 -3.70
CA VAL A 604 -6.78 7.07 -3.67
C VAL A 604 -6.22 5.87 -4.47
N GLU A 605 -5.42 6.07 -5.52
CA GLU A 605 -4.85 4.97 -6.31
C GLU A 605 -3.77 4.17 -5.55
N LYS A 606 -3.09 4.77 -4.55
CA LYS A 606 -2.17 4.04 -3.64
C LYS A 606 -2.90 3.15 -2.63
N LEU A 607 -4.18 3.41 -2.35
CA LEU A 607 -5.02 2.53 -1.50
C LEU A 607 -5.41 1.25 -2.24
N ALA A 608 -5.36 1.27 -3.57
CA ALA A 608 -5.84 0.22 -4.42
C ALA A 608 -4.79 -0.87 -4.70
N ILE A 609 -3.64 -0.91 -4.02
CA ILE A 609 -2.65 -2.00 -4.18
C ILE A 609 -2.52 -2.78 -2.87
N ALA A 610 -3.02 -4.00 -2.88
CA ALA A 610 -3.03 -4.96 -1.78
C ALA A 610 -1.61 -5.44 -1.41
N PRO A 611 -1.41 -6.05 -0.23
CA PRO A 611 -0.11 -6.62 0.16
C PRO A 611 0.40 -7.71 -0.79
N ASP A 612 -0.49 -8.42 -1.47
CA ASP A 612 -0.19 -9.44 -2.48
C ASP A 612 0.03 -8.88 -3.90
N GLY A 613 -0.05 -7.55 -4.07
CA GLY A 613 0.11 -6.86 -5.35
C GLY A 613 -1.16 -6.79 -6.20
N SER A 614 -2.27 -7.38 -5.76
CA SER A 614 -3.57 -7.27 -6.42
C SER A 614 -4.20 -5.88 -6.25
N ARG A 615 -5.21 -5.55 -7.08
CA ARG A 615 -5.89 -4.26 -7.00
C ARG A 615 -7.05 -4.33 -6.00
N CYS A 616 -7.03 -3.52 -4.94
CA CYS A 616 -8.14 -3.45 -3.99
C CYS A 616 -9.34 -2.68 -4.55
N THR A 617 -10.53 -3.19 -4.30
CA THR A 617 -11.80 -2.47 -4.57
C THR A 617 -12.30 -1.80 -3.29
N LYS A 618 -12.99 -0.66 -3.42
CA LYS A 618 -13.67 -0.02 -2.28
C LYS A 618 -14.73 -0.98 -1.76
N LEU A 619 -14.74 -1.28 -0.46
CA LEU A 619 -15.87 -2.00 0.13
C LEU A 619 -17.08 -1.06 0.15
N PRO A 620 -18.18 -1.36 -0.58
CA PRO A 620 -19.30 -0.44 -0.73
C PRO A 620 -20.38 -0.66 0.36
N ILE A 621 -20.04 -1.38 1.43
CA ILE A 621 -20.99 -1.80 2.46
C ILE A 621 -20.44 -1.49 3.85
N ASP A 622 -21.36 -1.15 4.76
CA ASP A 622 -21.08 -0.99 6.19
C ASP A 622 -21.10 -2.35 6.90
N PRO A 623 -20.39 -2.50 8.03
CA PRO A 623 -20.42 -3.72 8.82
C PRO A 623 -21.82 -3.96 9.39
N ILE A 624 -22.27 -5.22 9.33
CA ILE A 624 -23.53 -5.69 9.93
C ILE A 624 -23.41 -5.91 11.44
N GLU A 625 -22.19 -6.08 11.96
CA GLU A 625 -21.92 -6.25 13.38
C GLU A 625 -20.57 -5.62 13.75
N ILE A 626 -20.49 -4.98 14.92
CA ILE A 626 -19.23 -4.47 15.51
C ILE A 626 -19.21 -4.91 16.97
N LYS A 627 -18.50 -6.00 17.29
CA LYS A 627 -18.51 -6.56 18.67
C LYS A 627 -17.82 -5.63 19.68
N ARG A 628 -16.82 -4.86 19.26
CA ARG A 628 -16.12 -3.86 20.09
C ARG A 628 -16.20 -2.48 19.45
N PRO A 629 -17.16 -1.61 19.84
CA PRO A 629 -17.29 -0.28 19.25
C PRO A 629 -16.05 0.56 19.54
N PHE A 630 -15.75 1.49 18.62
CA PHE A 630 -14.64 2.42 18.78
C PHE A 630 -14.92 3.38 19.94
N VAL A 631 -13.97 3.50 20.87
CA VAL A 631 -14.04 4.45 21.98
C VAL A 631 -12.93 5.47 21.82
N TYR A 632 -13.26 6.75 21.63
CA TYR A 632 -12.25 7.79 21.45
C TYR A 632 -11.25 7.79 22.64
N PRO A 633 -9.94 7.57 22.42
CA PRO A 633 -9.00 7.37 23.52
C PRO A 633 -8.75 8.64 24.35
N ASP A 634 -8.75 8.50 25.68
CA ASP A 634 -8.46 9.61 26.63
C ASP A 634 -7.11 10.29 26.34
N ALA A 635 -6.10 9.52 25.94
CA ALA A 635 -4.77 10.02 25.59
C ALA A 635 -4.76 10.91 24.33
N ALA A 636 -5.84 10.90 23.53
CA ALA A 636 -5.99 11.71 22.32
C ALA A 636 -6.95 12.91 22.52
N TYR A 637 -7.43 13.15 23.74
CA TYR A 637 -8.37 14.25 24.03
C TYR A 637 -7.74 15.64 23.80
N SER A 638 -6.44 15.79 24.09
CA SER A 638 -5.71 17.05 23.86
C SER A 638 -5.55 17.40 22.39
N ASP A 639 -5.47 16.37 21.54
CA ASP A 639 -5.15 16.52 20.11
C ASP A 639 -6.42 16.80 19.29
N GLY A 640 -7.57 16.32 19.79
CA GLY A 640 -8.89 16.62 19.23
C GLY A 640 -9.06 16.26 17.74
N TRP A 641 -8.31 15.26 17.28
CA TRP A 641 -8.28 14.85 15.88
C TRP A 641 -9.58 14.16 15.46
N GLU A 642 -10.15 14.61 14.35
CA GLU A 642 -11.25 13.96 13.62
C GLU A 642 -10.82 13.75 12.18
N GLY A 643 -11.29 12.67 11.57
CA GLY A 643 -10.93 12.38 10.20
C GLY A 643 -11.22 10.95 9.78
N PHE A 644 -10.64 10.57 8.65
CA PHE A 644 -10.79 9.23 8.09
C PHE A 644 -9.48 8.46 8.19
N LEU A 645 -9.61 7.22 8.66
CA LEU A 645 -8.60 6.19 8.53
C LEU A 645 -8.98 5.31 7.33
N TYR A 646 -7.98 4.77 6.65
CA TYR A 646 -8.22 3.82 5.55
C TYR A 646 -7.52 2.51 5.84
N PHE A 647 -8.31 1.46 5.89
CA PHE A 647 -7.85 0.09 6.04
C PHE A 647 -7.89 -0.61 4.70
N GLN A 648 -6.94 -1.50 4.45
CA GLN A 648 -7.18 -2.66 3.60
C GLN A 648 -7.63 -3.80 4.51
N ILE A 649 -8.64 -4.56 4.10
CA ILE A 649 -9.18 -5.67 4.88
C ILE A 649 -9.40 -6.89 3.99
N LEU A 650 -9.23 -8.06 4.59
CA LEU A 650 -9.60 -9.35 4.01
C LEU A 650 -10.74 -9.94 4.85
N LEU A 651 -11.73 -10.51 4.18
CA LEU A 651 -12.91 -11.11 4.80
C LEU A 651 -12.88 -12.63 4.59
N ASP A 652 -13.28 -13.41 5.60
CA ASP A 652 -13.60 -14.83 5.38
C ASP A 652 -15.04 -15.01 4.89
N PHE A 653 -15.46 -16.27 4.64
CA PHE A 653 -16.82 -16.63 4.23
C PHE A 653 -17.93 -16.31 5.24
N SER A 654 -17.59 -16.00 6.49
CA SER A 654 -18.57 -15.53 7.47
C SER A 654 -18.74 -14.01 7.42
N GLY A 655 -17.85 -13.32 6.71
CA GLY A 655 -17.77 -11.86 6.62
C GLY A 655 -16.95 -11.24 7.74
N GLU A 656 -16.24 -12.03 8.54
CA GLU A 656 -15.36 -11.51 9.60
C GLU A 656 -14.02 -11.04 9.01
N VAL A 657 -13.46 -9.97 9.59
CA VAL A 657 -12.15 -9.45 9.18
C VAL A 657 -11.06 -10.42 9.66
N THR A 658 -10.43 -11.11 8.72
CA THR A 658 -9.35 -12.07 9.01
C THR A 658 -7.96 -11.45 8.97
N ASP A 659 -7.77 -10.43 8.12
CA ASP A 659 -6.53 -9.67 8.03
C ASP A 659 -6.82 -8.20 7.70
N TYR A 660 -5.91 -7.30 8.08
CA TYR A 660 -6.03 -5.88 7.79
C TYR A 660 -4.67 -5.17 7.73
N VAL A 661 -4.64 -4.08 6.96
CA VAL A 661 -3.51 -3.14 6.90
C VAL A 661 -4.01 -1.71 6.99
N LEU A 662 -3.61 -0.98 8.03
CA LEU A 662 -3.92 0.45 8.15
C LEU A 662 -3.01 1.28 7.22
N LYS A 663 -3.58 1.79 6.12
CA LYS A 663 -2.88 2.53 5.06
C LYS A 663 -2.78 4.02 5.31
N ILE A 664 -3.89 4.65 5.69
CA ILE A 664 -3.93 6.07 6.06
C ILE A 664 -4.21 6.14 7.55
N LYS A 665 -3.22 6.65 8.28
CA LYS A 665 -3.19 6.74 9.74
C LYS A 665 -3.54 8.14 10.19
N SER A 666 -4.05 8.25 11.41
CA SER A 666 -4.05 9.52 12.13
C SER A 666 -2.63 9.81 12.64
N PRO A 667 -2.28 11.08 12.93
CA PRO A 667 -1.05 11.43 13.61
C PRO A 667 -0.97 10.91 15.06
N ASN A 668 -2.09 10.45 15.64
CA ASN A 668 -2.18 10.00 17.02
C ASN A 668 -2.24 8.46 17.09
N GLU A 669 -1.21 7.86 17.69
CA GLU A 669 -1.08 6.41 17.73
C GLU A 669 -2.14 5.71 18.60
N ALA A 670 -2.69 6.39 19.60
CA ALA A 670 -3.77 5.83 20.42
C ALA A 670 -5.06 5.67 19.60
N ILE A 671 -5.37 6.65 18.73
CA ILE A 671 -6.52 6.57 17.80
C ILE A 671 -6.32 5.43 16.81
N ASN A 672 -5.12 5.31 16.23
CA ASN A 672 -4.80 4.24 15.28
C ASN A 672 -5.01 2.87 15.91
N ARG A 673 -4.43 2.64 17.11
CA ARG A 673 -4.52 1.37 17.82
C ARG A 673 -5.96 1.01 18.18
N GLU A 674 -6.73 1.97 18.65
CA GLU A 674 -8.13 1.73 19.02
C GLU A 674 -8.98 1.38 17.79
N ALA A 675 -8.75 2.06 16.66
CA ALA A 675 -9.43 1.76 15.41
C ALA A 675 -9.06 0.36 14.87
N GLU A 676 -7.80 -0.05 14.99
CA GLU A 676 -7.37 -1.41 14.63
C GLU A 676 -8.05 -2.48 15.50
N GLU A 677 -8.19 -2.26 16.81
CA GLU A 677 -8.89 -3.19 17.71
C GLU A 677 -10.40 -3.25 17.44
N THR A 678 -11.03 -2.14 17.03
CA THR A 678 -12.41 -2.16 16.54
C THR A 678 -12.51 -2.92 15.21
N MET A 679 -11.60 -2.69 14.27
CA MET A 679 -11.60 -3.29 12.93
C MET A 679 -11.65 -4.83 12.98
N LYS A 680 -10.84 -5.44 13.84
CA LYS A 680 -10.80 -6.91 14.03
C LYS A 680 -12.13 -7.52 14.45
N THR A 681 -13.06 -6.71 14.96
CA THR A 681 -14.34 -7.17 15.50
C THR A 681 -15.52 -6.85 14.60
N MET A 682 -15.24 -6.27 13.42
CA MET A 682 -16.26 -5.97 12.42
C MET A 682 -16.61 -7.23 11.62
N LYS A 683 -17.89 -7.34 11.31
CA LYS A 683 -18.44 -8.35 10.41
C LYS A 683 -19.23 -7.69 9.30
N PHE A 684 -19.04 -8.13 8.07
CA PHE A 684 -19.65 -7.59 6.86
C PHE A 684 -20.55 -8.63 6.20
N ASP A 685 -21.53 -8.18 5.41
CA ASP A 685 -22.39 -9.08 4.65
C ASP A 685 -21.81 -9.34 3.26
N LEU A 686 -21.11 -10.47 3.10
CA LEU A 686 -20.47 -10.86 1.84
C LEU A 686 -21.45 -10.95 0.67
N PHE A 687 -22.72 -11.23 0.90
CA PHE A 687 -23.70 -11.39 -0.18
C PHE A 687 -24.06 -10.08 -0.84
N ARG A 688 -23.75 -8.95 -0.20
CA ARG A 688 -23.84 -7.61 -0.79
C ARG A 688 -22.58 -7.21 -1.56
N ILE A 689 -21.57 -8.08 -1.56
CA ILE A 689 -20.35 -7.93 -2.33
C ILE A 689 -20.46 -8.82 -3.57
N PRO A 690 -20.19 -8.29 -4.79
CA PRO A 690 -20.09 -9.10 -5.98
C PRO A 690 -19.16 -10.30 -5.75
N THR A 691 -19.64 -11.49 -6.11
CA THR A 691 -18.94 -12.77 -5.98
C THR A 691 -17.47 -12.71 -6.43
N GLU A 692 -17.21 -12.09 -7.57
CA GLU A 692 -15.86 -11.91 -8.15
C GLU A 692 -14.89 -11.08 -7.30
N LEU A 693 -15.39 -10.39 -6.27
CA LEU A 693 -14.60 -9.58 -5.35
C LEU A 693 -14.46 -10.21 -3.96
N GLN A 694 -15.20 -11.27 -3.63
CA GLN A 694 -15.30 -11.78 -2.23
C GLN A 694 -13.99 -12.30 -1.64
N GLU A 695 -13.03 -12.70 -2.48
CA GLU A 695 -11.68 -13.13 -2.07
C GLU A 695 -10.61 -12.05 -2.24
N SER A 696 -11.02 -10.84 -2.64
CA SER A 696 -10.11 -9.73 -2.85
C SER A 696 -9.85 -8.98 -1.55
N TRP A 697 -8.69 -8.36 -1.47
CA TRP A 697 -8.48 -7.29 -0.50
C TRP A 697 -9.38 -6.11 -0.84
N PHE A 698 -10.14 -5.64 0.15
CA PHE A 698 -10.91 -4.42 0.03
C PHE A 698 -10.20 -3.27 0.69
N TYR A 699 -10.48 -2.04 0.28
CA TYR A 699 -10.21 -0.89 1.14
C TYR A 699 -11.49 -0.36 1.77
N TYR A 700 -11.45 -0.14 3.08
CA TYR A 700 -12.54 0.30 3.91
C TYR A 700 -12.22 1.66 4.56
N LYS A 701 -13.17 2.58 4.50
CA LYS A 701 -13.05 3.95 5.01
C LYS A 701 -13.66 4.00 6.41
N PHE A 702 -12.82 4.24 7.41
CA PHE A 702 -13.21 4.27 8.81
C PHE A 702 -13.26 5.72 9.32
N GLN A 703 -14.41 6.18 9.81
CA GLN A 703 -14.58 7.55 10.30
C GLN A 703 -14.34 7.63 11.81
N VAL A 704 -13.47 8.56 12.22
CA VAL A 704 -13.25 8.90 13.63
C VAL A 704 -13.92 10.23 13.92
N MET A 705 -14.85 10.22 14.88
CA MET A 705 -15.54 11.41 15.38
C MET A 705 -15.19 11.66 16.85
N LYS A 706 -14.98 12.93 17.18
CA LYS A 706 -14.75 13.42 18.52
C LYS A 706 -16.04 13.31 19.34
N PRO A 707 -15.96 12.90 20.62
CA PRO A 707 -17.09 12.93 21.54
C PRO A 707 -17.69 14.34 21.63
N SER A 708 -19.02 14.42 21.70
CA SER A 708 -19.75 15.68 21.84
C SER A 708 -19.37 16.47 23.11
N SER A 709 -18.87 15.80 24.16
CA SER A 709 -18.34 16.44 25.37
C SER A 709 -17.03 17.21 25.16
N LEU A 710 -16.34 16.97 24.04
CA LEU A 710 -15.11 17.66 23.67
C LEU A 710 -15.30 18.56 22.44
N ARG A 711 -16.47 18.57 21.78
CA ARG A 711 -16.77 19.44 20.64
C ARG A 711 -17.18 20.84 21.06
#